data_AF-G5SG53-F1
#
_entry.id   AF-G5SG53-F1
#
_cell.length_a   1.000
_cell.length_b   1.000
_cell.length_c   1.000
_cell.angle_alpha   90.00
_cell.angle_beta   90.00
_cell.angle_gamma   90.00
#
_symmetry.space_group_name_H-M   'P 1'
#
loop_
_entity.id
_entity.type
_entity.pdbx_description
1 polymer ?
#
loop_
_entity_poly.entity_id
_entity_poly.type
_entity_poly.pdbx_seq_one_letter_code
_entity_poly.pdbx_strand_id
1 'polypeptide(L)'
;MPVDTYWQQALAKAQTAITLFPSAANVSAFTGIETLFPFIQHPTPLQQKALELDINVDGAQLFILEDVTGAGKTEAALILAHRLMAAGKAQGLYFGLPTMATANAMFERMANTWLALYQPDSRPSLILAHSARRLMDRFNQSIWSVTLSGTEEPDEAQPYSQGCAAWFADSNKKALLAEVGVGTLDQAMMAVMPFKHNNLRLLGLSNKILLADEIHACDAWMSRILEGLIERQASNGNATILLSATLSQQQRDKLVAAFSRGVRRSVQAPLLGHDDYPWLTQVTQTELISQRVDTRKEVERCVDIGWLHSEEACLERIGEAVEKGNCIAWIRNSVDDAIRIYRQLQLSKVVATENLLLFHSRFAFHDRQRIESQTLNLFGKQSGAQRAGKVIIATQVIEQSLDIDCDEMISDLAPVDLLIQRAGRLQRHIRDRNGLVKKSGQDERETPVLRILAPEWDDAPRENWLSSAMRNSAYVYPDHGRMWLTQRILREQGTIRMPQSARLLIESVYGEDVNMPVGFAKTEQLQEGKVHCDRAFAYQMLLNFAPGYCAEISDSLPEKMSTRLAEESVTLWLAKIVDGVVTPYASGEHAWEMSVLRVRQSWWNKHKDEFEKLDGEPLRKWCAQQHQDKDFATVIVVTDCAACGYSANEGLIGMMGE
;
A
#
# COMPACT_ATOMS: atom_id res chain seq x y z
N MET A 1 13.09 -35.88 -41.04
CA MET A 1 13.96 -36.45 -39.99
C MET A 1 13.15 -37.44 -39.17
N PRO A 2 13.67 -38.65 -38.83
CA PRO A 2 12.98 -39.60 -37.96
C PRO A 2 12.68 -39.00 -36.58
N VAL A 3 11.59 -39.43 -35.93
CA VAL A 3 11.16 -38.89 -34.62
C VAL A 3 12.23 -39.08 -33.55
N ASP A 4 12.91 -40.23 -33.52
CA ASP A 4 13.96 -40.50 -32.52
C ASP A 4 15.17 -39.56 -32.69
N THR A 5 15.55 -39.29 -33.94
CA THR A 5 16.61 -38.34 -34.27
C THR A 5 16.18 -36.90 -33.94
N TYR A 6 14.93 -36.53 -34.22
CA TYR A 6 14.37 -35.24 -33.83
C TYR A 6 14.35 -35.09 -32.31
N TRP A 7 13.93 -36.12 -31.57
CA TRP A 7 13.81 -36.11 -30.12
C TRP A 7 15.17 -35.93 -29.45
N GLN A 8 16.21 -36.63 -29.90
CA GLN A 8 17.57 -36.43 -29.38
C GLN A 8 18.10 -35.01 -29.65
N GLN A 9 17.84 -34.46 -30.84
CA GLN A 9 18.19 -33.07 -31.14
C GLN A 9 17.39 -32.07 -30.30
N ALA A 10 16.10 -32.34 -30.07
CA ALA A 10 15.24 -31.51 -29.24
C ALA A 10 15.69 -31.53 -27.76
N LEU A 11 16.08 -32.69 -27.24
CA LEU A 11 16.65 -32.81 -25.88
C LEU A 11 17.96 -32.04 -25.77
N ALA A 12 18.87 -32.18 -26.73
CA ALA A 12 20.13 -31.43 -26.73
C ALA A 12 19.89 -29.91 -26.77
N LYS A 13 19.00 -29.44 -27.66
CA LYS A 13 18.60 -28.03 -27.75
C LYS A 13 17.91 -27.55 -26.47
N ALA A 14 17.05 -28.37 -25.87
CA ALA A 14 16.39 -28.04 -24.61
C ALA A 14 17.39 -27.92 -23.46
N GLN A 15 18.40 -28.78 -23.42
CA GLN A 15 19.44 -28.73 -22.40
C GLN A 15 20.30 -27.47 -22.56
N THR A 16 20.68 -27.11 -23.79
CA THR A 16 21.31 -25.81 -24.08
C THR A 16 20.40 -24.64 -23.70
N ALA A 17 19.11 -24.71 -24.02
CA ALA A 17 18.15 -23.67 -23.67
C ALA A 17 17.97 -23.53 -22.16
N ILE A 18 17.95 -24.63 -21.40
CA ILE A 18 17.88 -24.63 -19.93
C ILE A 18 19.15 -24.03 -19.32
N THR A 19 20.33 -24.26 -19.92
CA THR A 19 21.57 -23.61 -19.45
C THR A 19 21.59 -22.09 -19.63
N LEU A 20 20.70 -21.54 -20.46
CA LEU A 20 20.50 -20.08 -20.57
C LEU A 20 19.67 -19.50 -19.40
N PHE A 21 18.94 -20.35 -18.68
CA PHE A 21 18.26 -19.95 -17.44
C PHE A 21 19.20 -20.12 -16.25
N PRO A 22 19.20 -19.18 -15.28
CA PRO A 22 19.97 -19.34 -14.07
C PRO A 22 19.53 -20.61 -13.35
N SER A 23 20.51 -21.35 -12.83
CA SER A 23 20.24 -22.43 -11.88
C SER A 23 19.47 -21.88 -10.68
N ALA A 24 18.55 -22.68 -10.14
CA ALA A 24 17.84 -22.34 -8.91
C ALA A 24 18.85 -21.89 -7.83
N ALA A 25 18.62 -20.70 -7.26
CA ALA A 25 19.52 -20.13 -6.28
C ALA A 25 19.46 -20.94 -4.97
N ASN A 26 20.63 -21.28 -4.43
CA ASN A 26 20.72 -21.96 -3.15
C ASN A 26 20.54 -20.96 -2.02
N VAL A 27 19.63 -21.27 -1.10
CA VAL A 27 19.37 -20.44 0.07
C VAL A 27 20.59 -20.46 1.02
N SER A 28 20.96 -19.31 1.56
CA SER A 28 22.03 -19.21 2.55
C SER A 28 21.58 -19.79 3.91
N ALA A 29 22.54 -20.36 4.65
CA ALA A 29 22.27 -20.78 6.03
C ALA A 29 21.93 -19.55 6.90
N PHE A 30 20.95 -19.71 7.78
CA PHE A 30 20.61 -18.67 8.75
C PHE A 30 21.68 -18.63 9.86
N THR A 31 22.51 -17.59 9.86
CA THR A 31 23.61 -17.43 10.83
C THR A 31 23.36 -16.32 11.86
N GLY A 32 22.33 -15.48 11.65
CA GLY A 32 21.93 -14.41 12.56
C GLY A 32 21.23 -13.27 11.84
N ILE A 33 20.73 -12.31 12.61
CA ILE A 33 20.03 -11.12 12.08
C ILE A 33 20.97 -10.15 11.35
N GLU A 34 22.25 -10.10 11.76
CA GLU A 34 23.24 -9.14 11.27
C GLU A 34 23.54 -9.32 9.77
N THR A 35 23.38 -10.55 9.27
CA THR A 35 23.57 -10.88 7.86
C THR A 35 22.57 -10.16 6.96
N LEU A 36 21.31 -10.07 7.39
CA LEU A 36 20.26 -9.34 6.66
C LEU A 36 20.21 -7.87 7.05
N PHE A 37 20.44 -7.57 8.33
CA PHE A 37 20.24 -6.25 8.91
C PHE A 37 21.43 -5.86 9.80
N PRO A 38 22.57 -5.48 9.22
CA PRO A 38 23.78 -5.13 9.98
C PRO A 38 23.61 -3.88 10.86
N PHE A 39 22.54 -3.10 10.64
CA PHE A 39 22.20 -1.95 11.45
C PHE A 39 21.42 -2.31 12.73
N ILE A 40 20.93 -3.54 12.88
CA ILE A 40 20.23 -3.99 14.09
C ILE A 40 21.26 -4.51 15.09
N GLN A 41 21.57 -3.70 16.10
CA GLN A 41 22.47 -4.09 17.19
C GLN A 41 21.75 -4.93 18.26
N HIS A 42 20.48 -4.63 18.51
CA HIS A 42 19.63 -5.36 19.45
C HIS A 42 18.27 -5.61 18.79
N PRO A 43 17.81 -6.87 18.70
CA PRO A 43 16.51 -7.18 18.13
C PRO A 43 15.39 -6.57 18.96
N THR A 44 14.34 -6.07 18.30
CA THR A 44 13.10 -5.68 18.99
C THR A 44 12.41 -6.92 19.58
N PRO A 45 11.49 -6.79 20.55
CA PRO A 45 10.87 -7.97 21.15
C PRO A 45 10.17 -8.88 20.13
N LEU A 46 9.52 -8.30 19.10
CA LEU A 46 8.91 -9.07 18.00
C LEU A 46 9.96 -9.77 17.12
N GLN A 47 11.09 -9.11 16.82
CA GLN A 47 12.20 -9.73 16.08
C GLN A 47 12.83 -10.87 16.89
N GLN A 48 12.98 -10.69 18.20
CA GLN A 48 13.47 -11.72 19.11
C GLN A 48 12.53 -12.93 19.14
N LYS A 49 11.22 -12.70 19.22
CA LYS A 49 10.24 -13.79 19.12
C LYS A 49 10.29 -14.49 17.77
N ALA A 50 10.46 -13.74 16.67
CA ALA A 50 10.65 -14.33 15.34
C ALA A 50 11.92 -15.21 15.23
N LEU A 51 12.95 -14.99 16.06
CA LEU A 51 14.13 -15.86 16.16
C LEU A 51 13.88 -17.12 17.00
N GLU A 52 13.06 -17.00 18.05
CA GLU A 52 12.78 -18.08 19.02
C GLU A 52 11.69 -19.05 18.56
N LEU A 53 10.80 -18.63 17.67
CA LEU A 53 9.69 -19.46 17.20
C LEU A 53 10.19 -20.79 16.62
N ASP A 54 9.49 -21.88 16.94
CA ASP A 54 9.70 -23.15 16.27
C ASP A 54 9.09 -23.10 14.87
N ILE A 55 9.95 -23.30 13.87
CA ILE A 55 9.58 -23.31 12.46
C ILE A 55 9.77 -24.68 11.82
N ASN A 56 10.27 -25.66 12.57
CA ASN A 56 10.63 -26.99 12.08
C ASN A 56 9.41 -27.91 11.92
N VAL A 57 8.20 -27.37 12.07
CA VAL A 57 6.95 -28.09 11.84
C VAL A 57 6.76 -28.37 10.35
N ASP A 58 6.31 -29.58 10.02
CA ASP A 58 6.01 -29.99 8.65
C ASP A 58 4.69 -29.42 8.14
N GLY A 59 4.65 -29.21 6.82
CA GLY A 59 3.50 -28.65 6.13
C GLY A 59 3.39 -27.12 6.20
N ALA A 60 2.21 -26.61 5.84
CA ALA A 60 1.94 -25.19 5.79
C ALA A 60 1.94 -24.55 7.19
N GLN A 61 2.33 -23.27 7.23
CA GLN A 61 2.34 -22.47 8.45
C GLN A 61 1.81 -21.06 8.15
N LEU A 62 0.93 -20.55 9.02
CA LEU A 62 0.45 -19.17 8.99
C LEU A 62 1.00 -18.43 10.20
N PHE A 63 1.56 -17.25 9.97
CA PHE A 63 2.00 -16.34 11.01
C PHE A 63 1.23 -15.02 10.89
N ILE A 64 0.70 -14.52 12.00
CA ILE A 64 0.08 -13.20 12.11
C ILE A 64 0.89 -12.42 13.13
N LEU A 65 1.55 -11.35 12.67
CA LEU A 65 2.38 -10.48 13.50
C LEU A 65 1.70 -9.13 13.66
N GLU A 66 1.32 -8.80 14.88
CA GLU A 66 0.64 -7.55 15.22
C GLU A 66 1.48 -6.74 16.18
N ASP A 67 1.79 -5.50 15.78
CA ASP A 67 2.51 -4.52 16.59
C ASP A 67 2.34 -3.13 15.97
N VAL A 68 2.71 -2.09 16.70
CA VAL A 68 2.60 -0.70 16.23
C VAL A 68 3.48 -0.45 15.02
N THR A 69 3.15 0.61 14.29
CA THR A 69 4.01 1.06 13.19
C THR A 69 5.40 1.44 13.72
N GLY A 70 6.46 1.05 13.02
CA GLY A 70 7.84 1.31 13.46
C GLY A 70 8.43 0.31 14.47
N ALA A 71 7.66 -0.65 14.99
CA ALA A 71 8.18 -1.65 15.95
C ALA A 71 9.12 -2.72 15.31
N GLY A 72 9.29 -2.69 13.99
CA GLY A 72 10.15 -3.63 13.25
C GLY A 72 9.44 -4.90 12.75
N LYS A 73 8.12 -4.83 12.49
CA LYS A 73 7.32 -5.93 11.92
C LYS A 73 7.92 -6.48 10.62
N THR A 74 8.33 -5.59 9.71
CA THR A 74 8.93 -5.96 8.42
C THR A 74 10.21 -6.76 8.61
N GLU A 75 11.12 -6.30 9.46
CA GLU A 75 12.36 -7.02 9.78
C GLU A 75 12.09 -8.37 10.46
N ALA A 76 11.13 -8.44 11.41
CA ALA A 76 10.73 -9.69 12.06
C ALA A 76 10.19 -10.70 11.03
N ALA A 77 9.38 -10.24 10.08
CA ALA A 77 8.84 -11.06 9.01
C ALA A 77 9.92 -11.58 8.05
N LEU A 78 10.91 -10.75 7.72
CA LEU A 78 12.04 -11.14 6.86
C LEU A 78 13.01 -12.09 7.56
N ILE A 79 13.24 -11.92 8.87
CA ILE A 79 13.96 -12.89 9.70
C ILE A 79 13.26 -14.24 9.64
N LEU A 80 11.95 -14.27 9.89
CA LEU A 80 11.16 -15.50 9.86
C LEU A 80 11.18 -16.14 8.47
N ALA A 81 11.05 -15.33 7.41
CA ALA A 81 11.11 -15.81 6.03
C ALA A 81 12.47 -16.46 5.71
N HIS A 82 13.58 -15.83 6.10
CA HIS A 82 14.91 -16.42 5.88
C HIS A 82 15.10 -17.70 6.67
N ARG A 83 14.65 -17.77 7.92
CA ARG A 83 14.69 -19.01 8.72
C ARG A 83 13.89 -20.14 8.05
N LEU A 84 12.69 -19.86 7.55
CA LEU A 84 11.85 -20.83 6.82
C LEU A 84 12.52 -21.29 5.52
N MET A 85 13.11 -20.38 4.76
CA MET A 85 13.86 -20.72 3.54
C MET A 85 15.09 -21.57 3.85
N ALA A 86 15.86 -21.21 4.89
CA ALA A 86 17.05 -21.95 5.32
C ALA A 86 16.71 -23.36 5.83
N ALA A 87 15.51 -23.54 6.40
CA ALA A 87 14.96 -24.84 6.78
C ALA A 87 14.39 -25.64 5.58
N GLY A 88 14.55 -25.15 4.35
CA GLY A 88 14.09 -25.82 3.13
C GLY A 88 12.58 -25.76 2.90
N LYS A 89 11.84 -24.93 3.63
CA LYS A 89 10.37 -24.80 3.51
C LYS A 89 9.96 -23.93 2.31
N ALA A 90 10.88 -23.16 1.74
CA ALA A 90 10.67 -22.33 0.56
C ALA A 90 12.00 -22.00 -0.14
N GLN A 91 11.95 -21.67 -1.43
CA GLN A 91 13.11 -21.24 -2.24
C GLN A 91 13.11 -19.73 -2.51
N GLY A 92 12.08 -19.02 -2.07
CA GLY A 92 11.95 -17.58 -2.26
C GLY A 92 10.73 -17.01 -1.55
N LEU A 93 10.44 -15.75 -1.82
CA LEU A 93 9.34 -15.03 -1.18
C LEU A 93 8.68 -14.03 -2.12
N TYR A 94 7.40 -13.78 -1.88
CA TYR A 94 6.66 -12.67 -2.48
C TYR A 94 6.18 -11.73 -1.37
N PHE A 95 6.65 -10.49 -1.42
CA PHE A 95 6.26 -9.42 -0.52
C PHE A 95 5.12 -8.63 -1.19
N GLY A 96 3.90 -8.81 -0.70
CA GLY A 96 2.68 -8.14 -1.15
C GLY A 96 2.32 -6.96 -0.25
N LEU A 97 2.21 -5.78 -0.83
CA LEU A 97 1.95 -4.51 -0.14
C LEU A 97 0.61 -3.88 -0.59
N PRO A 98 -0.02 -3.03 0.24
CA PRO A 98 -1.34 -2.48 -0.06
C PRO A 98 -1.33 -1.47 -1.22
N THR A 99 -0.21 -0.80 -1.49
CA THR A 99 -0.13 0.22 -2.55
C THR A 99 1.15 0.11 -3.38
N MET A 100 1.18 0.81 -4.52
CA MET A 100 2.40 0.89 -5.34
C MET A 100 3.50 1.69 -4.66
N ALA A 101 3.16 2.76 -3.94
CA ALA A 101 4.14 3.58 -3.21
C ALA A 101 4.82 2.77 -2.11
N THR A 102 4.04 2.00 -1.33
CA THR A 102 4.58 1.08 -0.33
C THR A 102 5.50 0.05 -0.98
N ALA A 103 5.11 -0.52 -2.13
CA ALA A 103 5.90 -1.52 -2.84
C ALA A 103 7.23 -0.98 -3.38
N ASN A 104 7.25 0.25 -3.90
CA ASN A 104 8.45 0.93 -4.36
C ASN A 104 9.45 1.14 -3.23
N ALA A 105 8.99 1.72 -2.11
CA ALA A 105 9.83 1.92 -0.94
C ALA A 105 10.40 0.60 -0.39
N MET A 106 9.60 -0.47 -0.39
CA MET A 106 10.05 -1.79 0.05
C MET A 106 11.05 -2.43 -0.94
N PHE A 107 10.87 -2.22 -2.24
CA PHE A 107 11.81 -2.71 -3.25
C PHE A 107 13.19 -2.07 -3.07
N GLU A 108 13.26 -0.76 -2.85
CA GLU A 108 14.53 -0.07 -2.58
C GLU A 108 15.22 -0.61 -1.31
N ARG A 109 14.44 -0.90 -0.26
CA ARG A 109 14.97 -1.53 0.97
C ARG A 109 15.48 -2.94 0.71
N MET A 110 14.71 -3.76 -0.01
CA MET A 110 15.08 -5.14 -0.34
C MET A 110 16.30 -5.19 -1.25
N ALA A 111 16.43 -4.27 -2.21
CA ALA A 111 17.51 -4.24 -3.20
C ALA A 111 18.92 -4.23 -2.56
N ASN A 112 19.04 -3.71 -1.34
CA ASN A 112 20.32 -3.66 -0.61
C ASN A 112 20.64 -4.95 0.18
N THR A 113 19.66 -5.82 0.45
CA THR A 113 19.79 -6.92 1.43
C THR A 113 19.39 -8.30 0.90
N TRP A 114 18.58 -8.37 -0.16
CA TRP A 114 18.01 -9.63 -0.66
C TRP A 114 19.05 -10.67 -1.10
N LEU A 115 20.22 -10.27 -1.58
CA LEU A 115 21.30 -11.20 -1.97
C LEU A 115 21.79 -12.03 -0.78
N ALA A 116 21.71 -11.49 0.44
CA ALA A 116 22.12 -12.19 1.65
C ALA A 116 21.20 -13.39 2.01
N LEU A 117 20.02 -13.50 1.39
CA LEU A 117 19.14 -14.67 1.51
C LEU A 117 19.69 -15.90 0.77
N TYR A 118 20.66 -15.72 -0.13
CA TYR A 118 21.19 -16.76 -1.00
C TYR A 118 22.71 -16.92 -0.83
N GLN A 119 23.24 -18.06 -1.26
CA GLN A 119 24.68 -18.30 -1.22
C GLN A 119 25.42 -17.34 -2.19
N PRO A 120 26.66 -16.91 -1.89
CA PRO A 120 27.37 -15.91 -2.70
C PRO A 120 27.64 -16.31 -4.16
N ASP A 121 27.67 -17.61 -4.44
CA ASP A 121 27.84 -18.21 -5.78
C ASP A 121 26.52 -18.31 -6.56
N SER A 122 25.39 -18.15 -5.88
CA SER A 122 24.06 -18.16 -6.49
C SER A 122 23.75 -16.84 -7.19
N ARG A 123 22.87 -16.91 -8.19
CA ARG A 123 22.42 -15.75 -8.97
C ARG A 123 20.89 -15.63 -8.93
N PRO A 124 20.30 -15.36 -7.74
CA PRO A 124 18.87 -15.18 -7.61
C PRO A 124 18.40 -13.95 -8.40
N SER A 125 17.10 -13.82 -8.63
CA SER A 125 16.48 -12.64 -9.25
C SER A 125 15.56 -11.88 -8.28
N LEU A 126 15.62 -10.55 -8.34
CA LEU A 126 14.73 -9.63 -7.61
C LEU A 126 13.89 -8.85 -8.62
N ILE A 127 12.58 -8.78 -8.43
CA ILE A 127 11.69 -8.05 -9.33
C ILE A 127 10.61 -7.23 -8.62
N LEU A 128 10.29 -6.08 -9.21
CA LEU A 128 9.22 -5.20 -8.80
C LEU A 128 7.94 -5.50 -9.60
N ALA A 129 6.93 -6.05 -8.92
CA ALA A 129 5.69 -6.55 -9.48
C ALA A 129 4.52 -5.55 -9.32
N HIS A 130 4.55 -4.43 -10.06
CA HIS A 130 3.38 -3.55 -10.20
C HIS A 130 3.41 -2.74 -11.52
N SER A 131 2.29 -2.09 -11.86
CA SER A 131 2.05 -1.53 -13.21
C SER A 131 2.91 -0.31 -13.60
N ALA A 132 3.63 0.32 -12.67
CA ALA A 132 4.42 1.54 -12.91
C ALA A 132 5.96 1.29 -12.88
N ARG A 133 6.39 0.02 -12.90
CA ARG A 133 7.81 -0.40 -12.79
C ARG A 133 8.79 0.25 -13.78
N ARG A 134 8.33 0.61 -14.99
CA ARG A 134 9.18 1.18 -16.06
C ARG A 134 9.69 2.59 -15.73
N LEU A 135 9.06 3.26 -14.77
CA LEU A 135 9.35 4.64 -14.37
C LEU A 135 10.45 4.77 -13.31
N MET A 136 11.07 3.68 -12.86
CA MET A 136 12.07 3.74 -11.80
C MET A 136 13.49 3.56 -12.35
N ASP A 137 14.31 4.60 -12.22
CA ASP A 137 15.71 4.63 -12.65
C ASP A 137 16.52 3.47 -12.08
N ARG A 138 16.35 3.14 -10.79
CA ARG A 138 17.05 2.00 -10.16
C ARG A 138 16.55 0.63 -10.65
N PHE A 139 15.28 0.49 -11.01
CA PHE A 139 14.79 -0.75 -11.62
C PHE A 139 15.39 -0.90 -13.02
N ASN A 140 15.41 0.18 -13.81
CA ASN A 140 16.06 0.21 -15.13
C ASN A 140 17.59 0.07 -15.02
N GLN A 141 18.22 0.47 -13.92
CA GLN A 141 19.63 0.17 -13.64
C GLN A 141 19.85 -1.28 -13.16
N SER A 142 18.86 -1.88 -12.48
CA SER A 142 18.88 -3.30 -12.08
C SER A 142 18.57 -4.24 -13.25
N ILE A 143 17.82 -3.77 -14.25
CA ILE A 143 17.70 -4.38 -15.57
C ILE A 143 18.88 -3.88 -16.39
N TRP A 144 19.98 -4.58 -16.30
CA TRP A 144 21.16 -4.31 -17.11
C TRP A 144 20.77 -4.15 -18.60
N SER A 145 20.98 -2.95 -19.13
CA SER A 145 20.62 -2.57 -20.49
C SER A 145 21.58 -3.20 -21.50
N VAL A 146 21.07 -4.06 -22.39
CA VAL A 146 21.51 -4.06 -23.79
C VAL A 146 20.28 -4.05 -24.69
N THR A 147 20.28 -3.07 -25.57
CA THR A 147 19.32 -2.74 -26.61
C THR A 147 18.97 -3.97 -27.46
N LEU A 148 17.70 -4.40 -27.42
CA LEU A 148 17.14 -5.26 -28.47
C LEU A 148 16.94 -4.41 -29.72
N SER A 149 18.00 -4.24 -30.50
CA SER A 149 17.95 -3.68 -31.85
C SER A 149 18.80 -4.55 -32.76
N GLY A 150 18.13 -5.30 -33.63
CA GLY A 150 18.69 -5.74 -34.91
C GLY A 150 19.14 -7.20 -35.03
N THR A 151 18.42 -7.91 -35.91
CA THR A 151 18.94 -8.77 -37.00
C THR A 151 19.62 -10.11 -36.70
N GLU A 152 19.27 -11.06 -37.57
CA GLU A 152 19.78 -12.43 -37.69
C GLU A 152 21.31 -12.47 -37.82
N GLU A 153 21.96 -13.14 -36.86
CA GLU A 153 23.11 -14.05 -36.92
C GLU A 153 24.03 -13.87 -35.69
N PRO A 154 24.45 -14.97 -35.02
CA PRO A 154 25.25 -14.89 -33.80
C PRO A 154 26.75 -14.82 -34.14
N ASP A 155 27.42 -13.77 -33.69
CA ASP A 155 28.89 -13.74 -33.66
C ASP A 155 29.39 -13.98 -32.22
N GLU A 156 30.34 -14.90 -32.09
CA GLU A 156 30.88 -15.43 -30.84
C GLU A 156 31.96 -14.50 -30.27
N ALA A 157 31.64 -13.62 -29.30
CA ALA A 157 32.58 -13.15 -28.27
C ALA A 157 32.03 -12.04 -27.34
N GLN A 158 30.96 -12.27 -26.56
CA GLN A 158 30.68 -11.49 -25.33
C GLN A 158 29.96 -12.35 -24.27
N PRO A 159 30.10 -12.09 -22.94
CA PRO A 159 29.52 -12.92 -21.89
C PRO A 159 27.99 -12.78 -21.85
N TYR A 160 27.29 -13.82 -22.30
CA TYR A 160 25.83 -13.94 -22.41
C TYR A 160 25.05 -14.00 -21.07
N SER A 161 25.55 -13.42 -19.97
CA SER A 161 24.90 -13.49 -18.65
C SER A 161 23.84 -12.39 -18.38
N GLN A 162 23.36 -11.69 -19.41
CA GLN A 162 22.53 -10.47 -19.28
C GLN A 162 21.03 -10.65 -19.63
N GLY A 163 20.53 -11.87 -19.89
CA GLY A 163 19.20 -12.10 -20.49
C GLY A 163 18.00 -12.43 -19.57
N CYS A 164 18.19 -12.84 -18.31
CA CYS A 164 17.08 -13.39 -17.51
C CYS A 164 16.24 -12.36 -16.75
N ALA A 165 16.86 -11.33 -16.17
CA ALA A 165 16.12 -10.23 -15.54
C ALA A 165 15.23 -9.50 -16.56
N ALA A 166 15.74 -9.29 -17.78
CA ALA A 166 14.97 -8.73 -18.90
C ALA A 166 13.76 -9.61 -19.29
N TRP A 167 13.91 -10.94 -19.28
CA TRP A 167 12.82 -11.86 -19.62
C TRP A 167 11.69 -11.89 -18.56
N PHE A 168 12.03 -11.85 -17.26
CA PHE A 168 11.04 -11.70 -16.19
C PHE A 168 10.44 -10.28 -16.15
N ALA A 169 11.25 -9.27 -16.47
CA ALA A 169 10.83 -7.88 -16.57
C ALA A 169 9.95 -7.58 -17.80
N ASP A 170 9.88 -8.46 -18.78
CA ASP A 170 9.09 -8.27 -19.99
C ASP A 170 7.57 -8.23 -19.71
N SER A 171 7.08 -8.87 -18.63
CA SER A 171 5.65 -8.85 -18.28
C SER A 171 5.38 -8.89 -16.78
N ASN A 172 4.37 -8.13 -16.30
CA ASN A 172 3.88 -8.20 -14.92
C ASN A 172 3.50 -9.63 -14.50
N LYS A 173 3.13 -10.47 -15.49
CA LYS A 173 2.74 -11.88 -15.31
C LYS A 173 3.90 -12.78 -14.86
N LYS A 174 5.12 -12.45 -15.29
CA LYS A 174 6.34 -13.22 -15.01
C LYS A 174 7.03 -12.78 -13.72
N ALA A 175 6.58 -11.68 -13.11
CA ALA A 175 7.19 -11.12 -11.91
C ALA A 175 7.05 -12.04 -10.68
N LEU A 176 6.03 -12.90 -10.62
CA LEU A 176 5.91 -13.90 -9.55
C LEU A 176 6.86 -15.09 -9.72
N LEU A 177 7.48 -15.27 -10.88
CA LEU A 177 8.39 -16.41 -11.13
C LEU A 177 9.80 -16.16 -10.57
N ALA A 178 10.20 -14.90 -10.39
CA ALA A 178 11.49 -14.53 -9.78
C ALA A 178 11.58 -15.06 -8.35
N GLU A 179 12.78 -15.43 -7.89
CA GLU A 179 13.03 -15.93 -6.53
C GLU A 179 12.45 -15.00 -5.46
N VAL A 180 12.74 -13.69 -5.57
CA VAL A 180 12.21 -12.65 -4.69
C VAL A 180 11.38 -11.66 -5.50
N GLY A 181 10.10 -11.53 -5.15
CA GLY A 181 9.21 -10.53 -5.73
C GLY A 181 8.72 -9.53 -4.69
N VAL A 182 8.71 -8.25 -5.03
CA VAL A 182 8.10 -7.17 -4.22
C VAL A 182 7.03 -6.49 -5.06
N GLY A 183 5.80 -6.37 -4.59
CA GLY A 183 4.73 -5.77 -5.38
C GLY A 183 3.43 -5.54 -4.61
N THR A 184 2.37 -5.23 -5.33
CA THR A 184 1.04 -5.05 -4.71
C THR A 184 0.42 -6.42 -4.42
N LEU A 185 -0.26 -6.56 -3.27
CA LEU A 185 -0.95 -7.79 -2.89
C LEU A 185 -1.92 -8.30 -3.97
N ASP A 186 -2.50 -7.38 -4.76
CA ASP A 186 -3.30 -7.66 -5.95
C ASP A 186 -2.66 -8.68 -6.91
N GLN A 187 -1.33 -8.64 -7.13
CA GLN A 187 -0.69 -9.58 -8.07
C GLN A 187 -0.77 -11.02 -7.58
N ALA A 188 -0.66 -11.25 -6.27
CA ALA A 188 -0.82 -12.57 -5.68
C ALA A 188 -2.29 -12.99 -5.65
N MET A 189 -3.20 -12.07 -5.35
CA MET A 189 -4.66 -12.31 -5.38
C MET A 189 -5.16 -12.75 -6.76
N MET A 190 -4.60 -12.22 -7.85
CA MET A 190 -4.93 -12.65 -9.22
C MET A 190 -4.66 -14.14 -9.48
N ALA A 191 -3.86 -14.82 -8.65
CA ALA A 191 -3.58 -16.25 -8.81
C ALA A 191 -4.79 -17.15 -8.47
N VAL A 192 -5.70 -16.68 -7.61
CA VAL A 192 -6.90 -17.42 -7.18
C VAL A 192 -8.19 -16.92 -7.85
N MET A 193 -8.05 -16.05 -8.86
CA MET A 193 -9.16 -15.48 -9.64
C MET A 193 -9.02 -15.88 -11.12
N PRO A 194 -10.09 -15.83 -11.95
CA PRO A 194 -10.06 -16.32 -13.33
C PRO A 194 -9.32 -15.40 -14.32
N PHE A 195 -8.17 -14.84 -13.92
CA PHE A 195 -7.35 -14.00 -14.79
C PHE A 195 -6.60 -14.86 -15.80
N LYS A 196 -6.38 -14.30 -17.00
CA LYS A 196 -5.50 -14.92 -17.99
C LYS A 196 -4.12 -15.18 -17.37
N HIS A 197 -3.64 -16.41 -17.56
CA HIS A 197 -2.38 -16.91 -17.02
C HIS A 197 -2.31 -16.95 -15.48
N ASN A 198 -3.44 -17.23 -14.83
CA ASN A 198 -3.47 -17.57 -13.40
C ASN A 198 -2.55 -18.76 -13.05
N ASN A 199 -2.43 -19.76 -13.92
CA ASN A 199 -1.50 -20.89 -13.78
C ASN A 199 -0.04 -20.45 -13.58
N LEU A 200 0.44 -19.47 -14.34
CA LEU A 200 1.79 -18.93 -14.19
C LEU A 200 1.96 -18.23 -12.84
N ARG A 201 0.92 -17.57 -12.33
CA ARG A 201 0.94 -16.93 -11.01
C ARG A 201 0.93 -17.96 -9.88
N LEU A 202 0.11 -19.00 -10.00
CA LEU A 202 0.09 -20.13 -9.06
C LEU A 202 1.44 -20.85 -9.04
N LEU A 203 2.05 -21.07 -10.20
CA LEU A 203 3.40 -21.62 -10.30
C LEU A 203 4.42 -20.69 -9.64
N GLY A 204 4.34 -19.39 -9.90
CA GLY A 204 5.22 -18.40 -9.26
C GLY A 204 5.09 -18.38 -7.74
N LEU A 205 3.89 -18.56 -7.19
CA LEU A 205 3.68 -18.64 -5.74
C LEU A 205 4.01 -20.02 -5.14
N SER A 206 4.26 -21.04 -5.97
CA SER A 206 4.70 -22.36 -5.52
C SER A 206 6.09 -22.26 -4.89
N ASN A 207 6.30 -22.94 -3.76
CA ASN A 207 7.56 -22.92 -3.00
C ASN A 207 8.03 -21.51 -2.59
N LYS A 208 7.11 -20.55 -2.51
CA LYS A 208 7.37 -19.19 -2.01
C LYS A 208 6.60 -18.90 -0.74
N ILE A 209 7.26 -18.14 0.14
CA ILE A 209 6.61 -17.54 1.29
C ILE A 209 5.80 -16.35 0.82
N LEU A 210 4.50 -16.32 1.13
CA LEU A 210 3.67 -15.14 0.93
C LEU A 210 3.77 -14.24 2.16
N LEU A 211 4.37 -13.07 2.01
CA LEU A 211 4.41 -12.04 3.04
C LEU A 211 3.44 -10.93 2.64
N ALA A 212 2.38 -10.72 3.41
CA ALA A 212 1.41 -9.65 3.16
C ALA A 212 1.47 -8.61 4.29
N ASP A 213 1.72 -7.36 3.93
CA ASP A 213 1.83 -6.25 4.88
C ASP A 213 0.56 -5.39 4.91
N GLU A 214 0.31 -4.74 6.05
CA GLU A 214 -0.83 -3.87 6.31
C GLU A 214 -2.19 -4.51 5.92
N ILE A 215 -2.39 -5.78 6.30
CA ILE A 215 -3.59 -6.55 5.88
C ILE A 215 -4.91 -5.95 6.40
N HIS A 216 -4.88 -5.10 7.43
CA HIS A 216 -6.04 -4.34 7.90
C HIS A 216 -6.59 -3.36 6.85
N ALA A 217 -5.78 -2.95 5.87
CA ALA A 217 -6.21 -2.07 4.79
C ALA A 217 -7.09 -2.77 3.73
N CYS A 218 -7.28 -4.09 3.81
CA CYS A 218 -8.13 -4.83 2.89
C CYS A 218 -9.62 -4.55 3.17
N ASP A 219 -10.34 -4.07 2.16
CA ASP A 219 -11.80 -3.97 2.20
C ASP A 219 -12.48 -5.36 2.22
N ALA A 220 -13.81 -5.39 2.31
CA ALA A 220 -14.59 -6.63 2.38
C ALA A 220 -14.35 -7.56 1.18
N TRP A 221 -14.19 -6.98 -0.03
CA TRP A 221 -13.92 -7.68 -1.28
C TRP A 221 -12.53 -8.30 -1.29
N MET A 222 -11.49 -7.48 -1.07
CA MET A 222 -10.10 -7.89 -1.03
C MET A 222 -9.86 -8.91 0.08
N SER A 223 -10.47 -8.70 1.26
CA SER A 223 -10.39 -9.62 2.39
C SER A 223 -10.87 -11.02 2.00
N ARG A 224 -12.00 -11.13 1.27
CA ARG A 224 -12.49 -12.44 0.82
C ARG A 224 -11.54 -13.10 -0.19
N ILE A 225 -10.92 -12.32 -1.08
CA ILE A 225 -9.94 -12.86 -2.03
C ILE A 225 -8.65 -13.29 -1.30
N LEU A 226 -8.21 -12.53 -0.30
CA LEU A 226 -7.07 -12.88 0.57
C LEU A 226 -7.32 -14.19 1.30
N GLU A 227 -8.54 -14.40 1.82
CA GLU A 227 -8.94 -15.69 2.40
C GLU A 227 -8.74 -16.83 1.40
N GLY A 228 -9.20 -16.68 0.15
CA GLY A 228 -9.00 -17.69 -0.91
C GLY A 228 -7.52 -17.94 -1.25
N LEU A 229 -6.70 -16.89 -1.24
CA LEU A 229 -5.25 -16.99 -1.45
C LEU A 229 -4.54 -17.72 -0.31
N ILE A 230 -4.88 -17.40 0.95
CA ILE A 230 -4.34 -18.08 2.14
C ILE A 230 -4.72 -19.55 2.13
N GLU A 231 -5.99 -19.85 1.84
CA GLU A 231 -6.48 -21.23 1.70
C GLU A 231 -5.68 -22.00 0.65
N ARG A 232 -5.41 -21.37 -0.50
CA ARG A 232 -4.60 -21.98 -1.56
C ARG A 232 -3.14 -22.18 -1.15
N GLN A 233 -2.50 -21.20 -0.53
CA GLN A 233 -1.12 -21.33 -0.04
C GLN A 233 -0.99 -22.45 1.00
N ALA A 234 -1.94 -22.52 1.93
CA ALA A 234 -2.02 -23.57 2.93
C ALA A 234 -2.18 -24.96 2.29
N SER A 235 -3.05 -25.09 1.27
CA SER A 235 -3.24 -26.36 0.56
C SER A 235 -1.99 -26.84 -0.20
N ASN A 236 -1.12 -25.90 -0.60
CA ASN A 236 0.14 -26.19 -1.29
C ASN A 236 1.30 -26.50 -0.33
N GLY A 237 1.09 -26.42 0.99
CA GLY A 237 2.16 -26.59 1.98
C GLY A 237 3.04 -25.34 2.16
N ASN A 238 2.67 -24.20 1.57
CA ASN A 238 3.47 -22.97 1.63
C ASN A 238 3.25 -22.23 2.95
N ALA A 239 4.28 -21.50 3.39
CA ALA A 239 4.17 -20.59 4.53
C ALA A 239 3.58 -19.23 4.12
N THR A 240 2.78 -18.64 5.01
CA THR A 240 2.21 -17.29 4.86
C THR A 240 2.47 -16.46 6.11
N ILE A 241 2.94 -15.23 5.94
CA ILE A 241 3.22 -14.28 7.02
C ILE A 241 2.37 -13.03 6.76
N LEU A 242 1.52 -12.67 7.73
CA LEU A 242 0.63 -11.52 7.66
C LEU A 242 1.06 -10.49 8.70
N LEU A 243 1.19 -9.23 8.29
CA LEU A 243 1.55 -8.11 9.17
C LEU A 243 0.39 -7.14 9.28
N SER A 244 0.08 -6.72 10.50
CA SER A 244 -0.97 -5.74 10.76
C SER A 244 -0.60 -4.81 11.91
N ALA A 245 -1.08 -3.57 11.85
CA ALA A 245 -1.03 -2.67 12.99
C ALA A 245 -2.33 -2.72 13.81
N THR A 246 -3.46 -2.97 13.14
CA THR A 246 -4.80 -2.79 13.70
C THR A 246 -5.75 -3.85 13.15
N LEU A 247 -5.63 -5.09 13.64
CA LEU A 247 -6.46 -6.22 13.21
C LEU A 247 -7.60 -6.44 14.22
N SER A 248 -8.85 -6.45 13.75
CA SER A 248 -10.00 -6.86 14.58
C SER A 248 -10.05 -8.37 14.79
N GLN A 249 -10.73 -8.82 15.85
CA GLN A 249 -10.95 -10.25 16.11
C GLN A 249 -11.67 -10.92 14.93
N GLN A 250 -12.68 -10.28 14.37
CA GLN A 250 -13.43 -10.83 13.24
C GLN A 250 -12.55 -11.04 11.99
N GLN A 251 -11.62 -10.12 11.71
CA GLN A 251 -10.66 -10.30 10.63
C GLN A 251 -9.71 -11.46 10.91
N ARG A 252 -9.20 -11.58 12.14
CA ARG A 252 -8.35 -12.72 12.55
C ARG A 252 -9.07 -14.05 12.35
N ASP A 253 -10.31 -14.14 12.80
CA ASP A 253 -11.11 -15.37 12.71
C ASP A 253 -11.25 -15.83 11.27
N LYS A 254 -11.53 -14.90 10.35
CA LYS A 254 -11.63 -15.17 8.91
C LYS A 254 -10.31 -15.67 8.32
N LEU A 255 -9.18 -15.08 8.69
CA LEU A 255 -7.85 -15.45 8.20
C LEU A 255 -7.40 -16.83 8.70
N VAL A 256 -7.59 -17.10 9.99
CA VAL A 256 -7.29 -18.41 10.59
C VAL A 256 -8.24 -19.49 10.04
N ALA A 257 -9.52 -19.17 9.85
CA ALA A 257 -10.47 -20.08 9.21
C ALA A 257 -10.09 -20.40 7.76
N ALA A 258 -9.56 -19.43 7.01
CA ALA A 258 -9.09 -19.64 5.65
C ALA A 258 -7.90 -20.61 5.59
N PHE A 259 -6.91 -20.41 6.46
CA PHE A 259 -5.78 -21.34 6.59
C PHE A 259 -6.26 -22.74 6.99
N SER A 260 -7.15 -22.82 7.98
CA SER A 260 -7.77 -24.05 8.48
C SER A 260 -8.44 -24.87 7.38
N ARG A 261 -9.19 -24.21 6.47
CA ARG A 261 -9.78 -24.86 5.29
C ARG A 261 -8.70 -25.44 4.37
N GLY A 262 -7.62 -24.71 4.13
CA GLY A 262 -6.53 -25.13 3.25
C GLY A 262 -5.77 -26.35 3.77
N VAL A 263 -5.52 -26.44 5.09
CA VAL A 263 -4.91 -27.61 5.73
C VAL A 263 -5.92 -28.71 6.10
N ARG A 264 -7.21 -28.52 5.80
CA ARG A 264 -8.32 -29.44 6.10
C ARG A 264 -8.41 -29.81 7.59
N ARG A 265 -8.20 -28.83 8.46
CA ARG A 265 -8.31 -28.99 9.91
C ARG A 265 -9.16 -27.86 10.48
N SER A 266 -10.00 -28.17 11.46
CA SER A 266 -10.68 -27.12 12.23
C SER A 266 -9.73 -26.57 13.30
N VAL A 267 -9.32 -25.31 13.14
CA VAL A 267 -8.60 -24.56 14.16
C VAL A 267 -9.38 -23.26 14.41
N GLN A 268 -9.66 -22.98 15.68
CA GLN A 268 -10.27 -21.72 16.08
C GLN A 268 -9.17 -20.70 16.36
N ALA A 269 -9.39 -19.46 15.94
CA ALA A 269 -8.49 -18.37 16.27
C ALA A 269 -8.49 -18.11 17.80
N PRO A 270 -7.38 -17.60 18.35
CA PRO A 270 -7.36 -17.19 19.74
C PRO A 270 -8.32 -16.02 19.95
N LEU A 271 -9.16 -16.11 20.99
CA LEU A 271 -9.95 -14.99 21.47
C LEU A 271 -9.05 -14.11 22.35
N LEU A 272 -9.03 -12.83 22.07
CA LEU A 272 -8.10 -11.89 22.68
C LEU A 272 -8.87 -10.71 23.26
N GLY A 273 -8.54 -10.32 24.50
CA GLY A 273 -9.18 -9.23 25.22
C GLY A 273 -8.67 -7.85 24.77
N HIS A 274 -9.28 -6.78 25.28
CA HIS A 274 -8.95 -5.41 24.87
C HIS A 274 -7.51 -4.96 25.18
N ASP A 275 -6.83 -5.61 26.13
CA ASP A 275 -5.45 -5.31 26.53
C ASP A 275 -4.41 -6.23 25.84
N ASP A 276 -4.86 -7.17 24.99
CA ASP A 276 -4.03 -8.17 24.33
C ASP A 276 -3.47 -7.65 23.00
N TYR A 277 -2.45 -6.80 23.15
CA TYR A 277 -1.66 -6.24 22.05
C TYR A 277 -0.32 -5.69 22.60
N PRO A 278 0.82 -5.78 21.88
CA PRO A 278 1.06 -6.51 20.62
C PRO A 278 0.88 -8.03 20.73
N TRP A 279 0.72 -8.71 19.59
CA TRP A 279 0.38 -10.13 19.57
C TRP A 279 1.05 -10.90 18.42
N LEU A 280 1.37 -12.16 18.70
CA LEU A 280 1.87 -13.10 17.70
C LEU A 280 1.00 -14.36 17.70
N THR A 281 0.52 -14.73 16.50
CA THR A 281 -0.19 -16.00 16.27
C THR A 281 0.55 -16.82 15.23
N GLN A 282 0.88 -18.07 15.54
CA GLN A 282 1.33 -19.06 14.59
C GLN A 282 0.31 -20.20 14.54
N VAL A 283 -0.12 -20.56 13.34
CA VAL A 283 -1.02 -21.68 13.08
C VAL A 283 -0.30 -22.67 12.18
N THR A 284 -0.18 -23.91 12.63
CA THR A 284 0.41 -25.01 11.86
C THR A 284 -0.64 -26.10 11.62
N GLN A 285 -0.25 -27.18 10.94
CA GLN A 285 -1.14 -28.32 10.77
C GLN A 285 -1.48 -29.03 12.09
N THR A 286 -0.63 -28.93 13.11
CA THR A 286 -0.76 -29.67 14.38
C THR A 286 -1.03 -28.77 15.58
N GLU A 287 -0.60 -27.51 15.55
CA GLU A 287 -0.59 -26.63 16.72
C GLU A 287 -1.04 -25.21 16.41
N LEU A 288 -1.50 -24.51 17.45
CA LEU A 288 -1.74 -23.08 17.43
C LEU A 288 -0.96 -22.48 18.61
N ILE A 289 0.00 -21.62 18.28
CA ILE A 289 0.79 -20.88 19.26
C ILE A 289 0.30 -19.44 19.23
N SER A 290 -0.14 -18.95 20.39
CA SER A 290 -0.68 -17.60 20.55
C SER A 290 -0.06 -16.99 21.79
N GLN A 291 0.68 -15.89 21.61
CA GLN A 291 1.43 -15.28 22.70
C GLN A 291 1.49 -13.76 22.57
N ARG A 292 1.45 -13.09 23.73
CA ARG A 292 1.73 -11.66 23.84
C ARG A 292 3.19 -11.39 23.54
N VAL A 293 3.44 -10.26 22.88
CA VAL A 293 4.79 -9.75 22.62
C VAL A 293 4.87 -8.33 23.16
N ASP A 294 5.97 -7.98 23.81
CA ASP A 294 6.20 -6.59 24.22
C ASP A 294 6.45 -5.70 22.99
N THR A 295 6.14 -4.41 23.08
CA THR A 295 6.55 -3.47 22.02
C THR A 295 7.89 -2.82 22.36
N ARG A 296 8.53 -2.20 21.37
CA ARG A 296 9.72 -1.39 21.60
C ARG A 296 9.32 -0.07 22.29
N LYS A 297 9.89 0.22 23.46
CA LYS A 297 9.59 1.44 24.25
C LYS A 297 9.67 2.76 23.46
N GLU A 298 10.59 2.85 22.51
CA GLU A 298 10.78 4.05 21.68
C GLU A 298 9.62 4.34 20.73
N VAL A 299 8.74 3.38 20.46
CA VAL A 299 7.55 3.55 19.61
C VAL A 299 6.25 3.59 20.42
N GLU A 300 6.32 3.47 21.75
CA GLU A 300 5.19 3.75 22.63
C GLU A 300 4.85 5.24 22.56
N ARG A 301 3.58 5.54 22.38
CA ARG A 301 3.10 6.92 22.19
C ARG A 301 1.77 7.11 22.91
N CYS A 302 1.63 8.28 23.51
CA CYS A 302 0.37 8.79 24.01
C CYS A 302 0.10 10.10 23.26
N VAL A 303 -0.99 10.14 22.50
CA VAL A 303 -1.41 11.32 21.75
C VAL A 303 -2.75 11.79 22.31
N ASP A 304 -2.82 13.03 22.75
CA ASP A 304 -4.05 13.61 23.28
C ASP A 304 -5.01 13.94 22.14
N ILE A 305 -6.32 13.87 22.42
CA ILE A 305 -7.36 14.20 21.44
C ILE A 305 -7.90 15.61 21.71
N GLY A 306 -7.83 16.47 20.69
CA GLY A 306 -8.51 17.75 20.65
C GLY A 306 -9.65 17.75 19.65
N TRP A 307 -10.76 18.44 19.94
CA TRP A 307 -11.90 18.56 19.03
C TRP A 307 -11.98 19.95 18.42
N LEU A 308 -12.25 19.99 17.11
CA LEU A 308 -12.59 21.20 16.37
C LEU A 308 -13.92 20.95 15.66
N HIS A 309 -14.79 21.95 15.63
CA HIS A 309 -16.15 21.82 15.08
C HIS A 309 -16.43 22.73 13.89
N SER A 310 -15.44 23.54 13.49
CA SER A 310 -15.53 24.42 12.33
C SER A 310 -14.18 24.52 11.62
N GLU A 311 -14.23 24.86 10.34
CA GLU A 311 -13.02 25.06 9.54
C GLU A 311 -12.29 26.34 9.94
N GLU A 312 -13.03 27.36 10.38
CA GLU A 312 -12.48 28.60 10.93
C GLU A 312 -11.56 28.31 12.12
N ALA A 313 -12.00 27.46 13.06
CA ALA A 313 -11.20 27.07 14.21
C ALA A 313 -9.94 26.27 13.80
N CYS A 314 -10.00 25.53 12.69
CA CYS A 314 -8.83 24.84 12.13
C CYS A 314 -7.83 25.83 11.52
N LEU A 315 -8.32 26.86 10.82
CA LEU A 315 -7.47 27.91 10.22
C LEU A 315 -6.80 28.77 11.29
N GLU A 316 -7.53 29.15 12.34
CA GLU A 316 -6.98 29.84 13.52
C GLU A 316 -5.86 29.02 14.15
N ARG A 317 -6.07 27.71 14.33
CA ARG A 317 -5.05 26.81 14.86
C ARG A 317 -3.80 26.75 14.00
N ILE A 318 -3.95 26.75 12.67
CA ILE A 318 -2.81 26.77 11.76
C ILE A 318 -2.01 28.06 11.92
N GLY A 319 -2.69 29.21 12.06
CA GLY A 319 -2.05 30.49 12.37
C GLY A 319 -1.22 30.42 13.67
N GLU A 320 -1.83 29.95 14.76
CA GLU A 320 -1.14 29.79 16.05
C GLU A 320 0.09 28.88 15.97
N ALA A 321 -0.03 27.75 15.26
CA ALA A 321 1.09 26.82 15.08
C ALA A 321 2.25 27.46 14.30
N VAL A 322 1.93 28.19 13.23
CA VAL A 322 2.94 28.88 12.41
C VAL A 322 3.62 30.01 13.20
N GLU A 323 2.87 30.78 14.01
CA GLU A 323 3.43 31.82 14.88
C GLU A 323 4.40 31.25 15.92
N LYS A 324 4.13 30.05 16.44
CA LYS A 324 5.03 29.32 17.33
C LYS A 324 6.22 28.69 16.62
N GLY A 325 6.26 28.74 15.29
CA GLY A 325 7.28 28.08 14.48
C GLY A 325 7.12 26.56 14.39
N ASN A 326 5.96 26.01 14.76
CA ASN A 326 5.68 24.58 14.63
C ASN A 326 5.39 24.23 13.16
N CYS A 327 5.77 23.04 12.74
CA CYS A 327 5.25 22.50 11.49
C CYS A 327 3.92 21.77 11.72
N ILE A 328 2.95 21.98 10.81
CA ILE A 328 1.59 21.47 10.98
C ILE A 328 1.07 20.81 9.71
N ALA A 329 0.38 19.68 9.88
CA ALA A 329 -0.33 19.00 8.81
C ALA A 329 -1.85 19.09 9.03
N TRP A 330 -2.62 19.34 7.97
CA TRP A 330 -4.06 19.13 7.96
C TRP A 330 -4.44 18.06 6.93
N ILE A 331 -4.91 16.91 7.43
CA ILE A 331 -5.34 15.78 6.62
C ILE A 331 -6.84 15.89 6.34
N ARG A 332 -7.16 16.19 5.09
CA ARG A 332 -8.54 16.26 4.57
C ARG A 332 -8.96 14.94 3.96
N ASN A 333 -10.22 14.56 4.13
CA ASN A 333 -10.72 13.30 3.56
C ASN A 333 -10.95 13.36 2.04
N SER A 334 -11.16 14.55 1.48
CA SER A 334 -11.43 14.75 0.05
C SER A 334 -10.42 15.68 -0.60
N VAL A 335 -10.14 15.42 -1.89
CA VAL A 335 -9.20 16.25 -2.66
C VAL A 335 -9.77 17.65 -2.91
N ASP A 336 -11.07 17.77 -3.13
CA ASP A 336 -11.73 19.07 -3.35
C ASP A 336 -11.63 19.96 -2.10
N ASP A 337 -11.80 19.38 -0.91
CA ASP A 337 -11.63 20.13 0.34
C ASP A 337 -10.18 20.54 0.59
N ALA A 338 -9.22 19.67 0.28
CA ALA A 338 -7.80 19.97 0.40
C ALA A 338 -7.40 21.17 -0.47
N ILE A 339 -7.84 21.19 -1.74
CA ILE A 339 -7.60 22.32 -2.66
C ILE A 339 -8.28 23.60 -2.15
N ARG A 340 -9.54 23.51 -1.70
CA ARG A 340 -10.28 24.68 -1.21
C ARG A 340 -9.59 25.33 0.00
N ILE A 341 -9.21 24.52 1.00
CA ILE A 341 -8.51 25.02 2.20
C ILE A 341 -7.13 25.58 1.84
N TYR A 342 -6.40 24.92 0.94
CA TYR A 342 -5.12 25.41 0.45
C TYR A 342 -5.25 26.82 -0.17
N ARG A 343 -6.24 27.02 -1.05
CA ARG A 343 -6.53 28.34 -1.64
C ARG A 343 -6.93 29.37 -0.60
N GLN A 344 -7.76 28.98 0.38
CA GLN A 344 -8.17 29.87 1.46
C GLN A 344 -6.97 30.35 2.30
N LEU A 345 -6.02 29.46 2.61
CA LEU A 345 -4.78 29.81 3.32
C LEU A 345 -3.86 30.73 2.50
N GLN A 346 -3.79 30.52 1.17
CA GLN A 346 -3.05 31.42 0.29
C GLN A 346 -3.66 32.82 0.26
N LEU A 347 -5.00 32.92 0.22
CA LEU A 347 -5.71 34.19 0.17
C LEU A 347 -5.64 34.96 1.49
N SER A 348 -5.74 34.25 2.63
CA SER A 348 -5.70 34.87 3.95
C SER A 348 -4.33 35.44 4.33
N LYS A 349 -3.25 34.97 3.67
CA LYS A 349 -1.84 35.30 3.96
C LYS A 349 -1.41 34.99 5.40
N VAL A 350 -2.16 34.15 6.12
CA VAL A 350 -1.79 33.63 7.44
C VAL A 350 -0.49 32.81 7.34
N VAL A 351 -0.29 32.15 6.19
CA VAL A 351 0.90 31.35 5.88
C VAL A 351 1.51 31.89 4.60
N ALA A 352 2.80 32.15 4.60
CA ALA A 352 3.53 32.53 3.38
C ALA A 352 3.44 31.38 2.36
N THR A 353 3.21 31.70 1.08
CA THR A 353 2.95 30.69 0.04
C THR A 353 4.09 29.67 -0.09
N GLU A 354 5.34 30.08 0.10
CA GLU A 354 6.54 29.22 0.11
C GLU A 354 6.63 28.26 1.31
N ASN A 355 5.80 28.48 2.33
CA ASN A 355 5.68 27.65 3.51
C ASN A 355 4.46 26.71 3.45
N LEU A 356 3.62 26.83 2.43
CA LEU A 356 2.40 26.05 2.27
C LEU A 356 2.55 25.01 1.15
N LEU A 357 2.28 23.74 1.47
CA LEU A 357 2.34 22.63 0.53
C LEU A 357 0.98 21.94 0.42
N LEU A 358 0.61 21.50 -0.78
CA LEU A 358 -0.58 20.69 -1.04
C LEU A 358 -0.16 19.32 -1.58
N PHE A 359 -0.72 18.24 -1.03
CA PHE A 359 -0.40 16.89 -1.49
C PHE A 359 -1.62 15.96 -1.57
N HIS A 360 -1.91 15.47 -2.77
CA HIS A 360 -3.03 14.54 -3.03
C HIS A 360 -2.80 13.67 -4.27
N SER A 361 -3.79 12.84 -4.65
CA SER A 361 -3.66 11.88 -5.75
C SER A 361 -3.85 12.47 -7.16
N ARG A 362 -4.52 13.62 -7.32
CA ARG A 362 -4.80 14.26 -8.64
C ARG A 362 -3.62 15.04 -9.25
N PHE A 363 -2.38 14.65 -8.98
CA PHE A 363 -1.20 15.22 -9.64
C PHE A 363 -0.70 14.26 -10.72
N ALA A 364 -0.15 14.81 -11.81
CA ALA A 364 0.67 14.03 -12.74
C ALA A 364 1.84 13.41 -12.01
N PHE A 365 2.30 12.24 -12.46
CA PHE A 365 3.35 11.49 -11.77
C PHE A 365 4.62 12.34 -11.52
N HIS A 366 5.03 13.16 -12.49
CA HIS A 366 6.13 14.13 -12.36
C HIS A 366 5.95 15.09 -11.17
N ASP A 367 4.81 15.78 -11.09
CA ASP A 367 4.54 16.72 -9.99
C ASP A 367 4.39 16.01 -8.65
N ARG A 368 3.75 14.83 -8.67
CA ARG A 368 3.58 14.01 -7.48
C ARG A 368 4.93 13.65 -6.88
N GLN A 369 5.90 13.18 -7.69
CA GLN A 369 7.24 12.82 -7.24
C GLN A 369 7.99 14.04 -6.67
N ARG A 370 7.87 15.21 -7.33
CA ARG A 370 8.44 16.46 -6.83
C ARG A 370 7.86 16.85 -5.46
N ILE A 371 6.53 16.84 -5.32
CA ILE A 371 5.84 17.20 -4.07
C ILE A 371 6.18 16.20 -2.96
N GLU A 372 6.24 14.91 -3.28
CA GLU A 372 6.65 13.86 -2.34
C GLU A 372 8.07 14.10 -1.82
N SER A 373 9.01 14.41 -2.72
CA SER A 373 10.39 14.74 -2.37
C SER A 373 10.49 16.02 -1.52
N GLN A 374 9.72 17.05 -1.87
CA GLN A 374 9.62 18.29 -1.08
C GLN A 374 9.06 18.02 0.33
N THR A 375 8.03 17.18 0.42
CA THR A 375 7.41 16.78 1.69
C THR A 375 8.43 16.05 2.57
N LEU A 376 9.18 15.08 2.02
CA LEU A 376 10.21 14.36 2.76
C LEU A 376 11.36 15.28 3.22
N ASN A 377 11.77 16.24 2.39
CA ASN A 377 12.83 17.18 2.73
C ASN A 377 12.42 18.14 3.86
N LEU A 378 11.15 18.56 3.90
CA LEU A 378 10.63 19.52 4.88
C LEU A 378 10.16 18.85 6.17
N PHE A 379 9.48 17.71 6.08
CA PHE A 379 8.83 17.04 7.21
C PHE A 379 9.50 15.73 7.61
N GLY A 380 10.47 15.22 6.85
CA GLY A 380 11.10 13.92 7.12
C GLY A 380 12.15 13.92 8.22
N LYS A 381 12.72 12.75 8.51
CA LYS A 381 13.72 12.55 9.58
C LYS A 381 14.94 13.46 9.48
N GLN A 382 15.39 13.79 8.27
CA GLN A 382 16.57 14.64 8.06
C GLN A 382 16.26 16.14 8.11
N SER A 383 14.99 16.51 8.28
CA SER A 383 14.62 17.92 8.41
C SER A 383 15.13 18.51 9.73
N GLY A 384 15.62 19.74 9.67
CA GLY A 384 16.06 20.53 10.82
C GLY A 384 15.25 21.82 10.93
N ALA A 385 15.92 22.94 11.22
CA ALA A 385 15.26 24.24 11.43
C ALA A 385 14.38 24.71 10.24
N GLN A 386 14.63 24.24 9.02
CA GLN A 386 13.84 24.60 7.83
C GLN A 386 12.36 24.15 7.88
N ARG A 387 11.99 23.30 8.83
CA ARG A 387 10.60 22.86 9.03
C ARG A 387 9.75 23.90 9.75
N ALA A 388 10.37 24.87 10.41
CA ALA A 388 9.64 25.83 11.24
C ALA A 388 8.61 26.62 10.43
N GLY A 389 7.36 26.67 10.92
CA GLY A 389 6.25 27.37 10.28
C GLY A 389 5.80 26.78 8.93
N LYS A 390 6.21 25.56 8.59
CA LYS A 390 5.76 24.86 7.37
C LYS A 390 4.40 24.20 7.58
N VAL A 391 3.52 24.36 6.59
CA VAL A 391 2.16 23.84 6.60
C VAL A 391 1.97 22.90 5.42
N ILE A 392 1.42 21.71 5.67
CA ILE A 392 1.02 20.80 4.61
C ILE A 392 -0.48 20.50 4.70
N ILE A 393 -1.21 20.78 3.63
CA ILE A 393 -2.58 20.30 3.44
C ILE A 393 -2.48 19.05 2.58
N ALA A 394 -2.98 17.93 3.08
CA ALA A 394 -2.87 16.66 2.37
C ALA A 394 -4.15 15.85 2.46
N THR A 395 -4.29 14.87 1.57
CA THR A 395 -5.29 13.81 1.73
C THR A 395 -4.64 12.55 2.34
N GLN A 396 -5.31 11.40 2.24
CA GLN A 396 -4.82 10.12 2.75
C GLN A 396 -3.47 9.67 2.16
N VAL A 397 -2.94 10.39 1.16
CA VAL A 397 -1.63 10.10 0.56
C VAL A 397 -0.48 10.11 1.57
N ILE A 398 -0.58 10.87 2.66
CA ILE A 398 0.48 10.92 3.69
C ILE A 398 0.32 9.88 4.82
N GLU A 399 -0.79 9.12 4.83
CA GLU A 399 -1.06 8.11 5.86
C GLU A 399 -0.14 6.90 5.75
N GLN A 400 0.22 6.50 4.53
CA GLN A 400 0.93 5.26 4.24
C GLN A 400 2.30 5.54 3.60
N SER A 401 3.33 4.83 4.07
CA SER A 401 4.69 4.81 3.52
C SER A 401 5.54 6.08 3.44
N LEU A 402 5.01 7.25 3.84
CA LEU A 402 5.81 8.47 3.99
C LEU A 402 6.37 8.60 5.40
N ASP A 403 7.69 8.70 5.53
CA ASP A 403 8.41 8.92 6.79
C ASP A 403 8.44 10.41 7.16
N ILE A 404 7.28 10.94 7.56
CA ILE A 404 7.09 12.34 7.95
C ILE A 404 6.86 12.49 9.45
N ASP A 405 7.26 13.65 9.98
CA ASP A 405 7.17 14.06 11.37
C ASP A 405 6.61 15.49 11.43
N CYS A 406 5.42 15.62 12.01
CA CYS A 406 4.76 16.91 12.25
C CYS A 406 4.76 17.23 13.75
N ASP A 407 4.85 18.52 14.09
CA ASP A 407 4.75 18.97 15.48
C ASP A 407 3.29 19.03 15.92
N GLU A 408 2.41 19.51 15.01
CA GLU A 408 0.97 19.56 15.20
C GLU A 408 0.22 18.89 14.04
N MET A 409 -0.96 18.35 14.32
CA MET A 409 -1.81 17.74 13.28
C MET A 409 -3.28 18.06 13.50
N ILE A 410 -3.93 18.42 12.40
CA ILE A 410 -5.38 18.46 12.24
C ILE A 410 -5.76 17.31 11.31
N SER A 411 -6.80 16.58 11.66
CA SER A 411 -7.35 15.51 10.83
C SER A 411 -8.86 15.70 10.74
N ASP A 412 -9.43 15.52 9.56
CA ASP A 412 -10.87 15.28 9.47
C ASP A 412 -11.22 13.98 10.22
N LEU A 413 -12.44 13.90 10.75
CA LEU A 413 -12.98 12.67 11.32
C LEU A 413 -12.89 11.55 10.27
N ALA A 414 -12.31 10.44 10.68
CA ALA A 414 -12.05 9.28 9.84
C ALA A 414 -12.18 8.02 10.72
N PRO A 415 -12.26 6.82 10.12
CA PRO A 415 -12.23 5.59 10.89
C PRO A 415 -11.02 5.50 11.83
N VAL A 416 -11.21 4.90 13.01
CA VAL A 416 -10.23 4.95 14.11
C VAL A 416 -8.86 4.39 13.74
N ASP A 417 -8.79 3.34 12.91
CA ASP A 417 -7.55 2.77 12.38
C ASP A 417 -6.77 3.76 11.52
N LEU A 418 -7.47 4.56 10.69
CA LEU A 418 -6.83 5.62 9.91
C LEU A 418 -6.36 6.76 10.81
N LEU A 419 -7.13 7.15 11.83
CA LEU A 419 -6.69 8.16 12.80
C LEU A 419 -5.45 7.70 13.59
N ILE A 420 -5.35 6.42 13.95
CA ILE A 420 -4.15 5.83 14.55
C ILE A 420 -2.95 5.93 13.60
N GLN A 421 -3.14 5.64 12.30
CA GLN A 421 -2.06 5.78 11.30
C GLN A 421 -1.61 7.24 11.12
N ARG A 422 -2.57 8.18 11.07
CA ARG A 422 -2.33 9.63 11.01
C ARG A 422 -1.56 10.10 12.26
N ALA A 423 -2.02 9.71 13.44
CA ALA A 423 -1.34 10.00 14.71
C ALA A 423 0.10 9.48 14.75
N GLY A 424 0.39 8.36 14.06
CA GLY A 424 1.75 7.82 13.90
C GLY A 424 2.72 8.68 13.07
N ARG A 425 2.27 9.84 12.57
CA ARG A 425 3.09 10.89 11.92
C ARG A 425 3.26 12.14 12.79
N LEU A 426 2.56 12.22 13.91
CA LEU A 426 2.71 13.27 14.92
C LEU A 426 3.90 12.91 15.82
N GLN A 427 4.91 13.77 15.88
CA GLN A 427 6.11 13.58 16.68
C GLN A 427 6.76 12.19 16.49
N ARG A 428 6.86 11.78 15.22
CA ARG A 428 7.30 10.45 14.83
C ARG A 428 8.75 10.16 15.26
N HIS A 429 9.64 11.14 15.13
CA HIS A 429 11.03 11.04 15.55
C HIS A 429 11.24 11.86 16.82
N ILE A 430 12.05 11.35 17.73
CA ILE A 430 12.39 12.04 18.97
C ILE A 430 13.23 13.28 18.63
N ARG A 431 12.75 14.47 18.96
CA ARG A 431 13.43 15.75 18.64
C ARG A 431 13.70 16.58 19.89
N ASP A 432 14.67 17.49 19.78
CA ASP A 432 14.90 18.55 20.75
C ASP A 432 13.93 19.72 20.56
N ARG A 433 13.97 20.71 21.46
CA ARG A 433 13.12 21.92 21.39
C ARG A 433 13.30 22.76 20.12
N ASN A 434 14.41 22.59 19.40
CA ASN A 434 14.72 23.31 18.17
C ASN A 434 14.32 22.49 16.93
N GLY A 435 13.70 21.33 17.13
CA GLY A 435 13.24 20.44 16.06
C GLY A 435 14.36 19.58 15.45
N LEU A 436 15.51 19.41 16.09
CA LEU A 436 16.58 18.52 15.62
C LEU A 436 16.40 17.10 16.18
N VAL A 437 16.66 16.09 15.36
CA VAL A 437 16.51 14.68 15.78
C VAL A 437 17.56 14.29 16.83
N LYS A 438 17.08 13.73 17.93
CA LYS A 438 17.89 13.15 19.00
C LYS A 438 18.08 11.66 18.76
N LYS A 439 19.28 11.16 19.08
CA LYS A 439 19.58 9.72 19.01
C LYS A 439 19.03 8.93 20.20
N SER A 440 18.79 9.59 21.33
CA SER A 440 18.28 8.98 22.56
C SER A 440 17.65 10.03 23.48
N GLY A 441 16.91 9.57 24.48
CA GLY A 441 16.19 10.42 25.43
C GLY A 441 14.71 10.59 25.06
N GLN A 442 14.02 11.46 25.80
CA GLN A 442 12.63 11.82 25.53
C GLN A 442 12.56 12.98 24.53
N ASP A 443 11.42 13.09 23.86
CA ASP A 443 11.08 14.23 23.03
C ASP A 443 10.98 15.47 23.91
N GLU A 444 11.52 16.60 23.45
CA GLU A 444 11.51 17.86 24.19
C GLU A 444 10.41 18.81 23.72
N ARG A 445 9.60 18.41 22.73
CA ARG A 445 8.41 19.14 22.31
C ARG A 445 7.27 18.93 23.31
N GLU A 446 6.25 19.77 23.20
CA GLU A 446 5.02 19.64 23.98
C GLU A 446 4.31 18.32 23.68
N THR A 447 3.44 17.86 24.59
CA THR A 447 2.67 16.62 24.40
C THR A 447 1.91 16.66 23.07
N PRO A 448 2.02 15.61 22.24
CA PRO A 448 1.37 15.59 20.92
C PRO A 448 -0.15 15.59 21.08
N VAL A 449 -0.82 16.51 20.38
CA VAL A 449 -2.29 16.57 20.30
C VAL A 449 -2.75 16.33 18.87
N LEU A 450 -3.53 15.28 18.63
CA LEU A 450 -4.26 15.09 17.39
C LEU A 450 -5.58 15.87 17.48
N ARG A 451 -5.71 16.92 16.68
CA ARG A 451 -6.95 17.70 16.61
C ARG A 451 -7.84 17.16 15.52
N ILE A 452 -9.07 16.80 15.86
CA ILE A 452 -10.00 16.18 14.94
C ILE A 452 -11.10 17.19 14.60
N LEU A 453 -11.19 17.57 13.32
CA LEU A 453 -12.37 18.26 12.81
C LEU A 453 -13.51 17.24 12.69
N ALA A 454 -14.54 17.41 13.51
CA ALA A 454 -15.70 16.55 13.56
C ALA A 454 -16.98 17.37 13.78
N PRO A 455 -18.15 16.84 13.38
CA PRO A 455 -19.41 17.43 13.81
C PRO A 455 -19.49 17.48 15.35
N GLU A 456 -20.31 18.38 15.87
CA GLU A 456 -20.61 18.38 17.30
C GLU A 456 -21.17 17.02 17.74
N TRP A 457 -20.83 16.62 18.96
CA TRP A 457 -21.30 15.36 19.51
C TRP A 457 -22.80 15.40 19.76
N ASP A 458 -23.47 14.32 19.36
CA ASP A 458 -24.88 14.10 19.58
C ASP A 458 -25.05 12.68 20.12
N ASP A 459 -25.65 12.54 21.31
CA ASP A 459 -25.96 11.24 21.92
C ASP A 459 -27.09 10.51 21.18
N ALA A 460 -27.90 11.22 20.40
CA ALA A 460 -29.00 10.70 19.61
C ALA A 460 -28.91 11.20 18.14
N PRO A 461 -27.83 10.85 17.42
CA PRO A 461 -27.54 11.41 16.11
C PRO A 461 -28.60 11.00 15.08
N ARG A 462 -28.90 11.93 14.17
CA ARG A 462 -29.72 11.64 12.99
C ARG A 462 -28.88 11.03 11.86
N GLU A 463 -29.53 10.39 10.89
CA GLU A 463 -28.89 9.76 9.72
C GLU A 463 -27.90 10.70 8.98
N ASN A 464 -28.21 12.00 8.95
CA ASN A 464 -27.42 13.04 8.29
C ASN A 464 -26.40 13.76 9.18
N TRP A 465 -26.12 13.25 10.39
CA TRP A 465 -25.20 13.86 11.35
C TRP A 465 -23.85 14.22 10.71
N LEU A 466 -23.20 13.25 10.04
CA LEU A 466 -21.92 13.49 9.37
C LEU A 466 -22.06 14.33 8.10
N SER A 467 -23.06 14.05 7.27
CA SER A 467 -23.21 14.69 5.95
C SER A 467 -23.64 16.16 6.03
N SER A 468 -24.30 16.55 7.12
CA SER A 468 -24.71 17.94 7.36
C SER A 468 -23.53 18.87 7.68
N ALA A 469 -22.51 18.38 8.39
CA ALA A 469 -21.31 19.15 8.72
C ALA A 469 -20.13 18.89 7.77
N MET A 470 -20.01 17.67 7.23
CA MET A 470 -18.84 17.23 6.46
C MET A 470 -19.26 16.41 5.24
N ARG A 471 -19.99 17.03 4.31
CA ARG A 471 -20.61 16.38 3.14
C ARG A 471 -19.67 15.47 2.34
N ASN A 472 -18.47 15.94 2.01
CA ASN A 472 -17.52 15.15 1.21
C ASN A 472 -16.92 13.99 2.03
N SER A 473 -16.71 14.16 3.34
CA SER A 473 -16.27 13.08 4.23
C SER A 473 -17.33 11.99 4.36
N ALA A 474 -18.61 12.35 4.45
CA ALA A 474 -19.73 11.40 4.42
C ALA A 474 -19.79 10.59 3.11
N TYR A 475 -19.41 11.19 1.98
CA TYR A 475 -19.31 10.45 0.72
C TYR A 475 -18.10 9.50 0.67
N VAL A 476 -16.96 9.91 1.25
CA VAL A 476 -15.75 9.06 1.32
C VAL A 476 -15.94 7.90 2.30
N TYR A 477 -16.58 8.14 3.44
CA TYR A 477 -16.87 7.16 4.48
C TYR A 477 -18.40 7.04 4.67
N PRO A 478 -19.07 6.17 3.89
CA PRO A 478 -20.53 6.04 3.90
C PRO A 478 -21.07 5.43 5.20
N ASP A 479 -20.22 4.76 5.98
CA ASP A 479 -20.58 4.23 7.29
C ASP A 479 -20.49 5.30 8.38
N HIS A 480 -21.54 6.13 8.45
CA HIS A 480 -21.62 7.23 9.41
C HIS A 480 -21.64 6.73 10.86
N GLY A 481 -22.18 5.53 11.08
CA GLY A 481 -22.24 4.89 12.39
C GLY A 481 -20.84 4.60 12.94
N ARG A 482 -19.94 4.04 12.12
CA ARG A 482 -18.54 3.81 12.52
C ARG A 482 -17.78 5.12 12.77
N MET A 483 -18.13 6.22 12.09
CA MET A 483 -17.54 7.54 12.36
C MET A 483 -17.97 8.07 13.73
N TRP A 484 -19.26 7.90 14.05
CA TRP A 484 -19.78 8.25 15.37
C TRP A 484 -19.19 7.39 16.48
N LEU A 485 -19.05 6.07 16.27
CA LEU A 485 -18.39 5.16 17.22
C LEU A 485 -16.93 5.56 17.45
N THR A 486 -16.24 5.96 16.38
CA THR A 486 -14.86 6.50 16.47
C THR A 486 -14.82 7.75 17.34
N GLN A 487 -15.74 8.70 17.14
CA GLN A 487 -15.82 9.88 17.99
C GLN A 487 -16.15 9.52 19.44
N ARG A 488 -17.08 8.59 19.68
CA ARG A 488 -17.48 8.13 21.02
C ARG A 488 -16.28 7.61 21.81
N ILE A 489 -15.57 6.62 21.26
CA ILE A 489 -14.47 5.97 21.99
C ILE A 489 -13.30 6.94 22.21
N LEU A 490 -13.02 7.84 21.27
CA LEU A 490 -11.96 8.84 21.43
C LEU A 490 -12.33 9.91 22.47
N ARG A 491 -13.61 10.27 22.61
CA ARG A 491 -14.11 11.14 23.70
C ARG A 491 -13.99 10.46 25.06
N GLU A 492 -14.34 9.18 25.14
CA GLU A 492 -14.25 8.39 26.38
C GLU A 492 -12.79 8.19 26.84
N GLN A 493 -11.89 7.89 25.91
CA GLN A 493 -10.47 7.65 26.22
C GLN A 493 -9.66 8.94 26.40
N GLY A 494 -10.06 10.03 25.72
CA GLY A 494 -9.36 11.33 25.68
C GLY A 494 -7.98 11.32 25.03
N THR A 495 -7.41 10.13 24.79
CA THR A 495 -6.04 9.91 24.32
C THR A 495 -5.99 8.64 23.46
N ILE A 496 -5.08 8.61 22.48
CA ILE A 496 -4.67 7.40 21.77
C ILE A 496 -3.36 6.94 22.41
N ARG A 497 -3.44 5.87 23.20
CA ARG A 497 -2.26 5.21 23.80
C ARG A 497 -1.89 3.98 23.00
N MET A 498 -0.76 4.01 22.32
CA MET A 498 -0.23 2.88 21.56
C MET A 498 0.98 2.31 22.32
N PRO A 499 1.04 0.99 22.57
CA PRO A 499 0.16 -0.08 22.10
C PRO A 499 -1.11 -0.31 22.93
N GLN A 500 -1.23 0.26 24.13
CA GLN A 500 -2.14 -0.22 25.18
C GLN A 500 -3.63 -0.13 24.81
N SER A 501 -4.04 0.95 24.15
CA SER A 501 -5.43 1.17 23.71
C SER A 501 -5.69 0.68 22.28
N ALA A 502 -4.69 0.13 21.57
CA ALA A 502 -4.82 -0.19 20.14
C ALA A 502 -6.02 -1.08 19.85
N ARG A 503 -6.14 -2.18 20.61
CA ARG A 503 -7.20 -3.15 20.41
C ARG A 503 -8.54 -2.67 20.93
N LEU A 504 -8.57 -2.04 22.11
CA LEU A 504 -9.77 -1.39 22.63
C LEU A 504 -10.40 -0.44 21.59
N LEU A 505 -9.58 0.42 20.98
CA LEU A 505 -10.04 1.38 19.96
C LEU A 505 -10.64 0.67 18.74
N ILE A 506 -9.97 -0.37 18.23
CA ILE A 506 -10.41 -1.12 17.05
C ILE A 506 -11.69 -1.91 17.35
N GLU A 507 -11.75 -2.67 18.44
CA GLU A 507 -12.91 -3.50 18.77
C GLU A 507 -14.13 -2.65 19.17
N SER A 508 -13.92 -1.48 19.78
CA SER A 508 -15.02 -0.55 20.12
C SER A 508 -15.69 0.06 18.89
N VAL A 509 -14.99 0.06 17.75
CA VAL A 509 -15.51 0.59 16.48
C VAL A 509 -15.92 -0.52 15.54
N TYR A 510 -15.24 -1.66 15.48
CA TYR A 510 -15.43 -2.72 14.48
C TYR A 510 -15.91 -4.07 15.05
N GLY A 511 -15.97 -4.22 16.38
CA GLY A 511 -16.43 -5.43 17.03
C GLY A 511 -17.89 -5.76 16.73
N GLU A 512 -18.27 -7.02 16.97
CA GLU A 512 -19.65 -7.50 16.71
C GLU A 512 -20.66 -6.97 17.75
N ASP A 513 -20.21 -6.71 18.98
CA ASP A 513 -21.08 -6.28 20.10
C ASP A 513 -21.19 -4.75 20.24
N VAL A 514 -20.93 -3.98 19.17
CA VAL A 514 -21.01 -2.51 19.25
C VAL A 514 -22.46 -2.03 19.25
N ASN A 515 -22.80 -1.17 20.20
CA ASN A 515 -24.12 -0.53 20.25
C ASN A 515 -24.18 0.66 19.28
N MET A 516 -24.91 0.49 18.19
CA MET A 516 -25.19 1.53 17.19
C MET A 516 -26.43 2.36 17.56
N PRO A 517 -26.38 3.70 17.49
CA PRO A 517 -27.57 4.55 17.65
C PRO A 517 -28.66 4.25 16.61
N VAL A 518 -29.92 4.33 17.05
CA VAL A 518 -31.10 4.05 16.19
C VAL A 518 -31.14 4.93 14.95
N GLY A 519 -30.63 6.17 15.02
CA GLY A 519 -30.57 7.07 13.87
C GLY A 519 -29.68 6.60 12.72
N PHE A 520 -28.78 5.63 12.96
CA PHE A 520 -27.94 5.01 11.94
C PHE A 520 -28.38 3.62 11.51
N ALA A 521 -29.43 3.04 12.10
CA ALA A 521 -29.86 1.66 11.83
C ALA A 521 -30.06 1.38 10.32
N LYS A 522 -30.62 2.34 9.58
CA LYS A 522 -30.80 2.23 8.12
C LYS A 522 -29.49 2.26 7.35
N THR A 523 -28.59 3.19 7.68
CA THR A 523 -27.27 3.28 7.02
C THR A 523 -26.41 2.07 7.34
N GLU A 524 -26.49 1.54 8.56
CA GLU A 524 -25.82 0.32 8.99
C GLU A 524 -26.33 -0.88 8.20
N GLN A 525 -27.65 -1.11 8.13
CA GLN A 525 -28.23 -2.20 7.33
C GLN A 525 -27.84 -2.14 5.85
N LEU A 526 -27.82 -0.94 5.25
CA LEU A 526 -27.35 -0.75 3.87
C LEU A 526 -25.88 -1.11 3.72
N GLN A 527 -25.04 -0.72 4.69
CA GLN A 527 -23.61 -0.97 4.65
C GLN A 527 -23.27 -2.45 4.93
N GLU A 528 -23.95 -3.10 5.87
CA GLU A 528 -23.86 -4.54 6.09
C GLU A 528 -24.30 -5.31 4.83
N GLY A 529 -25.43 -4.93 4.24
CA GLY A 529 -25.91 -5.48 2.98
C GLY A 529 -24.86 -5.35 1.87
N LYS A 530 -24.21 -4.19 1.76
CA LYS A 530 -23.09 -3.97 0.83
C LYS A 530 -21.90 -4.88 1.13
N VAL A 531 -21.47 -5.00 2.40
CA VAL A 531 -20.35 -5.88 2.80
C VAL A 531 -20.66 -7.34 2.45
N HIS A 532 -21.87 -7.83 2.72
CA HIS A 532 -22.29 -9.17 2.34
C HIS A 532 -22.30 -9.37 0.81
N CYS A 533 -22.82 -8.39 0.08
CA CYS A 533 -22.85 -8.38 -1.37
C CYS A 533 -21.44 -8.44 -1.97
N ASP A 534 -20.55 -7.54 -1.54
CA ASP A 534 -19.16 -7.46 -1.99
C ASP A 534 -18.42 -8.79 -1.71
N ARG A 535 -18.61 -9.37 -0.53
CA ARG A 535 -18.02 -10.68 -0.18
C ARG A 535 -18.58 -11.82 -1.00
N ALA A 536 -19.89 -11.83 -1.27
CA ALA A 536 -20.53 -12.86 -2.08
C ALA A 536 -20.06 -12.81 -3.54
N PHE A 537 -19.98 -11.61 -4.13
CA PHE A 537 -19.42 -11.45 -5.47
C PHE A 537 -17.92 -11.80 -5.51
N ALA A 538 -17.14 -11.41 -4.50
CA ALA A 538 -15.72 -11.80 -4.41
C ALA A 538 -15.57 -13.33 -4.37
N TYR A 539 -16.46 -14.02 -3.64
CA TYR A 539 -16.47 -15.48 -3.59
C TYR A 539 -16.79 -16.11 -4.95
N GLN A 540 -17.75 -15.57 -5.71
CA GLN A 540 -18.04 -16.04 -7.07
C GLN A 540 -16.87 -15.84 -8.04
N MET A 541 -15.98 -14.88 -7.77
CA MET A 541 -14.79 -14.63 -8.56
C MET A 541 -13.57 -15.46 -8.11
N LEU A 542 -13.70 -16.29 -7.08
CA LEU A 542 -12.65 -17.21 -6.67
C LEU A 542 -12.72 -18.51 -7.48
N LEU A 543 -11.55 -19.02 -7.87
CA LEU A 543 -11.42 -20.31 -8.52
C LEU A 543 -11.71 -21.43 -7.52
N ASN A 544 -12.52 -22.40 -7.93
CA ASN A 544 -12.79 -23.60 -7.14
C ASN A 544 -11.74 -24.68 -7.41
N PHE A 545 -10.82 -24.89 -6.49
CA PHE A 545 -9.75 -25.89 -6.62
C PHE A 545 -10.13 -27.29 -6.10
N ALA A 546 -11.36 -27.51 -5.61
CA ALA A 546 -11.81 -28.82 -5.12
C ALA A 546 -11.67 -29.97 -6.13
N PRO A 547 -12.03 -29.82 -7.43
CA PRO A 547 -11.84 -30.88 -8.44
C PRO A 547 -10.38 -31.05 -8.90
N GLY A 548 -9.44 -30.25 -8.38
CA GLY A 548 -8.08 -30.12 -8.91
C GLY A 548 -7.98 -29.01 -9.96
N TYR A 549 -6.78 -28.80 -10.52
CA TYR A 549 -6.57 -27.77 -11.54
C TYR A 549 -7.03 -28.26 -12.92
N CYS A 550 -8.31 -28.08 -13.24
CA CYS A 550 -8.95 -28.50 -14.49
C CYS A 550 -9.76 -27.37 -15.14
N ALA A 551 -10.48 -27.64 -16.22
CA ALA A 551 -11.33 -26.65 -16.88
C ALA A 551 -12.56 -26.24 -16.03
N GLU A 552 -12.95 -27.06 -15.06
CA GLU A 552 -14.14 -26.89 -14.21
C GLU A 552 -13.89 -25.99 -12.99
N ILE A 553 -12.67 -25.43 -12.85
CA ILE A 553 -12.33 -24.56 -11.70
C ILE A 553 -12.98 -23.18 -11.76
N SER A 554 -13.64 -22.84 -12.87
CA SER A 554 -14.25 -21.54 -13.12
C SER A 554 -15.57 -21.71 -13.87
N ASP A 555 -16.67 -21.32 -13.24
CA ASP A 555 -18.01 -21.43 -13.83
C ASP A 555 -18.30 -20.31 -14.84
N SER A 556 -17.56 -19.20 -14.78
CA SER A 556 -17.71 -18.07 -15.70
C SER A 556 -16.39 -17.31 -15.90
N LEU A 557 -16.24 -16.65 -17.06
CA LEU A 557 -15.15 -15.72 -17.36
C LEU A 557 -15.75 -14.31 -17.52
N PRO A 558 -15.63 -13.44 -16.51
CA PRO A 558 -16.17 -12.09 -16.59
C PRO A 558 -15.48 -11.25 -17.68
N GLU A 559 -16.23 -10.37 -18.36
CA GLU A 559 -15.65 -9.45 -19.35
C GLU A 559 -14.69 -8.43 -18.72
N LYS A 560 -14.99 -7.97 -17.50
CA LYS A 560 -14.15 -7.08 -16.70
C LYS A 560 -13.87 -7.72 -15.35
N MET A 561 -12.60 -7.70 -14.94
CA MET A 561 -12.18 -8.20 -13.64
C MET A 561 -11.22 -7.25 -12.95
N SER A 562 -11.37 -7.15 -11.64
CA SER A 562 -10.55 -6.34 -10.77
C SER A 562 -10.34 -7.05 -9.44
N THR A 563 -9.15 -6.90 -8.86
CA THR A 563 -8.83 -7.33 -7.50
C THR A 563 -9.37 -6.36 -6.44
N ARG A 564 -9.88 -5.19 -6.86
CA ARG A 564 -10.48 -4.18 -5.97
C ARG A 564 -11.85 -3.76 -6.48
N LEU A 565 -12.80 -3.60 -5.56
CA LEU A 565 -14.11 -3.03 -5.85
C LEU A 565 -14.07 -1.50 -5.69
N ALA A 566 -13.16 -0.86 -6.43
CA ALA A 566 -13.06 0.59 -6.47
C ALA A 566 -13.94 1.15 -7.60
N GLU A 567 -14.40 2.40 -7.45
CA GLU A 567 -14.98 3.13 -8.58
C GLU A 567 -14.00 3.08 -9.77
N GLU A 568 -14.52 2.83 -10.98
CA GLU A 568 -13.69 2.82 -12.20
C GLU A 568 -12.86 4.11 -12.27
N SER A 569 -11.61 4.00 -12.70
CA SER A 569 -10.70 5.14 -12.84
C SER A 569 -10.36 5.39 -14.30
N VAL A 570 -10.37 6.64 -14.72
CA VAL A 570 -9.89 7.07 -16.03
C VAL A 570 -8.42 7.47 -15.92
N THR A 571 -7.62 6.99 -16.86
CA THR A 571 -6.23 7.44 -17.01
C THR A 571 -6.21 8.65 -17.94
N LEU A 572 -5.68 9.77 -17.45
CA LEU A 572 -5.56 11.03 -18.18
C LEU A 572 -4.09 11.28 -18.50
N TRP A 573 -3.80 11.56 -19.77
CA TRP A 573 -2.47 11.95 -20.25
C TRP A 573 -2.43 13.46 -20.45
N LEU A 574 -1.43 14.14 -19.90
CA LEU A 574 -1.27 15.58 -20.06
C LEU A 574 -0.30 15.89 -21.20
N ALA A 575 -0.73 16.77 -22.11
CA ALA A 575 0.04 17.17 -23.28
C ALA A 575 0.13 18.70 -23.40
N LYS A 576 1.24 19.21 -23.94
CA LYS A 576 1.40 20.60 -24.38
C LYS A 576 1.45 20.65 -25.91
N ILE A 577 0.83 21.68 -26.50
CA ILE A 577 0.96 21.97 -27.94
C ILE A 577 2.00 23.07 -28.10
N VAL A 578 3.15 22.73 -28.66
CA VAL A 578 4.25 23.67 -28.96
C VAL A 578 4.46 23.66 -30.47
N ASP A 579 4.31 24.81 -31.12
CA ASP A 579 4.43 24.97 -32.58
C ASP A 579 3.58 23.98 -33.39
N GLY A 580 2.38 23.65 -32.89
CA GLY A 580 1.46 22.68 -33.53
C GLY A 580 1.84 21.21 -33.32
N VAL A 581 2.89 20.92 -32.54
CA VAL A 581 3.32 19.56 -32.19
C VAL A 581 2.83 19.19 -30.79
N VAL A 582 2.23 18.01 -30.69
CA VAL A 582 1.78 17.44 -29.42
C VAL A 582 2.98 16.87 -28.68
N THR A 583 3.31 17.46 -27.54
CA THR A 583 4.44 17.08 -26.68
C THR A 583 3.95 16.70 -25.28
N PRO A 584 4.66 15.83 -24.55
CA PRO A 584 4.29 15.51 -23.17
C PRO A 584 4.38 16.75 -22.26
N TYR A 585 3.56 16.78 -21.20
CA TYR A 585 3.63 17.85 -20.18
C TYR A 585 4.96 17.86 -19.43
N ALA A 586 5.42 16.67 -19.00
CA ALA A 586 6.69 16.47 -18.33
C ALA A 586 7.84 16.38 -19.34
N SER A 587 9.06 16.57 -18.84
CA SER A 587 10.30 16.41 -19.61
C SER A 587 11.15 15.27 -19.05
N GLY A 588 12.14 14.80 -19.81
CA GLY A 588 13.05 13.73 -19.40
C GLY A 588 12.77 12.38 -20.03
N GLU A 589 13.40 11.33 -19.50
CA GLU A 589 13.13 9.94 -19.92
C GLU A 589 11.69 9.55 -19.53
N HIS A 590 11.01 8.78 -20.39
CA HIS A 590 9.62 8.36 -20.17
C HIS A 590 8.64 9.54 -19.94
N ALA A 591 8.86 10.67 -20.63
CA ALA A 591 8.11 11.91 -20.45
C ALA A 591 6.58 11.76 -20.55
N TRP A 592 6.08 10.87 -21.42
CA TRP A 592 4.65 10.61 -21.53
C TRP A 592 4.10 9.91 -20.28
N GLU A 593 4.77 8.87 -19.78
CA GLU A 593 4.37 8.17 -18.56
C GLU A 593 4.49 9.06 -17.32
N MET A 594 5.46 9.97 -17.29
CA MET A 594 5.60 11.01 -16.26
C MET A 594 4.46 12.05 -16.30
N SER A 595 3.76 12.17 -17.43
CA SER A 595 2.65 13.10 -17.67
C SER A 595 1.26 12.49 -17.41
N VAL A 596 1.19 11.35 -16.73
CA VAL A 596 -0.06 10.64 -16.47
C VAL A 596 -0.57 10.88 -15.06
N LEU A 597 -1.91 10.99 -14.93
CA LEU A 597 -2.61 10.81 -13.67
C LEU A 597 -3.87 9.95 -13.84
N ARG A 598 -4.46 9.55 -12.71
CA ARG A 598 -5.73 8.80 -12.67
C ARG A 598 -6.75 9.51 -11.81
N VAL A 599 -7.99 9.56 -12.28
CA VAL A 599 -9.13 10.14 -11.57
C VAL A 599 -10.30 9.17 -11.55
N ARG A 600 -11.23 9.34 -10.62
CA ARG A 600 -12.48 8.56 -10.60
C ARG A 600 -13.31 8.85 -11.84
N GLN A 601 -13.92 7.82 -12.43
CA GLN A 601 -14.77 7.92 -13.62
C GLN A 601 -15.97 8.83 -13.36
N SER A 602 -16.57 8.75 -12.17
CA SER A 602 -17.66 9.62 -11.71
C SER A 602 -17.28 11.10 -11.79
N TRP A 603 -16.10 11.43 -11.27
CA TRP A 603 -15.53 12.77 -11.32
C TRP A 603 -15.22 13.19 -12.78
N TRP A 604 -14.56 12.33 -13.55
CA TRP A 604 -14.25 12.63 -14.95
C TRP A 604 -15.52 12.90 -15.76
N ASN A 605 -16.55 12.07 -15.63
CA ASN A 605 -17.81 12.24 -16.35
C ASN A 605 -18.49 13.58 -16.06
N LYS A 606 -18.31 14.11 -14.84
CA LYS A 606 -18.85 15.41 -14.43
C LYS A 606 -18.05 16.59 -15.00
N HIS A 607 -16.72 16.45 -15.09
CA HIS A 607 -15.82 17.56 -15.41
C HIS A 607 -15.19 17.50 -16.82
N LYS A 608 -15.36 16.41 -17.57
CA LYS A 608 -14.72 16.17 -18.89
C LYS A 608 -14.94 17.26 -19.94
N ASP A 609 -16.00 18.06 -19.80
CA ASP A 609 -16.38 19.12 -20.74
C ASP A 609 -15.75 20.46 -20.36
N GLU A 610 -15.10 20.53 -19.20
CA GLU A 610 -14.32 21.68 -18.72
C GLU A 610 -12.88 21.66 -19.24
N PHE A 611 -12.44 20.53 -19.83
CA PHE A 611 -11.07 20.33 -20.31
C PHE A 611 -10.98 20.34 -21.82
N GLU A 612 -9.94 21.01 -22.34
CA GLU A 612 -9.54 20.87 -23.74
C GLU A 612 -8.92 19.48 -23.94
N LYS A 613 -9.52 18.70 -24.86
CA LYS A 613 -9.11 17.33 -25.15
C LYS A 613 -8.48 17.28 -26.52
N LEU A 614 -7.43 16.46 -26.65
CA LEU A 614 -6.90 16.13 -27.96
C LEU A 614 -7.92 15.25 -28.70
N ASP A 615 -8.34 15.67 -29.89
CA ASP A 615 -9.28 14.93 -30.72
C ASP A 615 -8.77 14.78 -32.16
N GLY A 616 -9.59 14.20 -33.05
CA GLY A 616 -9.33 14.16 -34.49
C GLY A 616 -8.02 13.46 -34.90
N GLU A 617 -7.30 14.10 -35.83
CA GLU A 617 -6.03 13.60 -36.37
C GLU A 617 -4.86 13.65 -35.36
N PRO A 618 -4.70 14.72 -34.54
CA PRO A 618 -3.67 14.76 -33.50
C PRO A 618 -3.74 13.58 -32.51
N LEU A 619 -4.95 13.23 -32.04
CA LEU A 619 -5.12 12.09 -31.13
C LEU A 619 -4.75 10.76 -31.80
N ARG A 620 -5.14 10.55 -33.07
CA ARG A 620 -4.80 9.33 -33.81
C ARG A 620 -3.29 9.16 -33.97
N LYS A 621 -2.58 10.25 -34.30
CA LYS A 621 -1.11 10.25 -34.40
C LYS A 621 -0.47 9.90 -33.06
N TRP A 622 -0.96 10.50 -31.97
CA TRP A 622 -0.46 10.21 -30.63
C TRP A 622 -0.71 8.75 -30.22
N CYS A 623 -1.92 8.22 -30.42
CA CYS A 623 -2.25 6.83 -30.09
C CYS A 623 -1.38 5.84 -30.85
N ALA A 624 -1.09 6.10 -32.13
CA ALA A 624 -0.19 5.27 -32.94
C ALA A 624 1.26 5.31 -32.41
N GLN A 625 1.75 6.49 -32.00
CA GLN A 625 3.10 6.63 -31.44
C GLN A 625 3.23 5.96 -30.08
N GLN A 626 2.24 6.12 -29.20
CA GLN A 626 2.27 5.61 -27.82
C GLN A 626 1.66 4.22 -27.66
N HIS A 627 1.30 3.56 -28.77
CA HIS A 627 0.67 2.23 -28.80
C HIS A 627 -0.56 2.15 -27.88
N GLN A 628 -1.35 3.22 -27.84
CA GLN A 628 -2.56 3.32 -27.02
C GLN A 628 -3.81 3.08 -27.86
N ASP A 629 -4.85 2.56 -27.21
CA ASP A 629 -6.16 2.42 -27.84
C ASP A 629 -6.87 3.78 -27.85
N LYS A 630 -7.24 4.24 -29.04
CA LYS A 630 -7.96 5.50 -29.28
C LYS A 630 -9.31 5.58 -28.56
N ASP A 631 -9.95 4.44 -28.28
CA ASP A 631 -11.28 4.42 -27.70
C ASP A 631 -11.23 4.56 -26.16
N PHE A 632 -10.04 4.38 -25.56
CA PHE A 632 -9.82 4.47 -24.12
C PHE A 632 -8.83 5.56 -23.72
N ALA A 633 -7.96 6.01 -24.63
CA ALA A 633 -6.99 7.06 -24.36
C ALA A 633 -7.67 8.43 -24.22
N THR A 634 -7.48 9.06 -23.06
CA THR A 634 -7.93 10.44 -22.82
C THR A 634 -6.71 11.34 -22.66
N VAL A 635 -6.49 12.26 -23.60
CA VAL A 635 -5.38 13.22 -23.59
C VAL A 635 -5.93 14.62 -23.38
N ILE A 636 -5.48 15.29 -22.32
CA ILE A 636 -5.86 16.66 -21.96
C ILE A 636 -4.73 17.60 -22.40
N VAL A 637 -5.11 18.68 -23.08
CA VAL A 637 -4.18 19.74 -23.46
C VAL A 637 -4.05 20.71 -22.29
N VAL A 638 -2.84 20.81 -21.75
CA VAL A 638 -2.49 21.73 -20.67
C VAL A 638 -1.67 22.88 -21.23
N THR A 639 -1.96 24.08 -20.75
CA THR A 639 -1.21 25.30 -21.07
C THR A 639 -0.63 25.88 -19.79
N ASP A 640 0.23 26.89 -19.90
CA ASP A 640 0.74 27.58 -18.71
C ASP A 640 -0.32 28.51 -18.08
N CYS A 641 -1.53 28.59 -18.66
CA CYS A 641 -2.67 29.29 -18.10
C CYS A 641 -3.42 28.41 -17.10
N ALA A 642 -3.71 28.95 -15.92
CA ALA A 642 -4.48 28.26 -14.87
C ALA A 642 -5.90 27.85 -15.31
N ALA A 643 -6.42 28.43 -16.41
CA ALA A 643 -7.74 28.11 -16.95
C ALA A 643 -7.82 26.73 -17.64
N CYS A 644 -6.69 26.04 -17.87
CA CYS A 644 -6.71 24.70 -18.49
C CYS A 644 -7.09 23.56 -17.51
N GLY A 645 -7.38 23.89 -16.24
CA GLY A 645 -7.81 22.92 -15.24
C GLY A 645 -6.69 22.02 -14.70
N TYR A 646 -5.42 22.33 -14.97
CA TYR A 646 -4.29 21.68 -14.32
C TYR A 646 -3.24 22.71 -13.89
N SER A 647 -2.67 22.52 -12.70
CA SER A 647 -1.55 23.32 -12.19
C SER A 647 -0.54 22.43 -11.48
N ALA A 648 0.75 22.74 -11.61
CA ALA A 648 1.82 22.03 -10.91
C ALA A 648 1.69 22.09 -9.37
N ASN A 649 1.00 23.11 -8.85
CA ASN A 649 0.84 23.32 -7.39
C ASN A 649 -0.50 22.83 -6.84
N GLU A 650 -1.51 22.64 -7.69
CA GLU A 650 -2.87 22.26 -7.28
C GLU A 650 -3.36 20.96 -7.93
N GLY A 651 -2.63 20.43 -8.90
CA GLY A 651 -2.96 19.24 -9.66
C GLY A 651 -4.11 19.49 -10.62
N LEU A 652 -4.89 18.45 -10.90
CA LEU A 652 -6.07 18.52 -11.74
C LEU A 652 -7.25 19.10 -10.95
N ILE A 653 -7.81 20.18 -11.49
CA ILE A 653 -8.88 20.99 -10.92
C ILE A 653 -9.94 21.10 -12.01
N GLY A 654 -11.19 20.81 -11.70
CA GLY A 654 -12.27 21.22 -12.60
C GLY A 654 -12.33 22.75 -12.71
N MET A 655 -13.02 23.27 -13.70
CA MET A 655 -13.58 24.63 -13.66
C MET A 655 -14.56 24.66 -12.48
N MET A 656 -14.09 25.04 -11.30
CA MET A 656 -15.00 25.32 -10.19
C MET A 656 -15.84 26.52 -10.61
N GLY A 657 -17.14 26.29 -10.82
CA GLY A 657 -18.12 27.38 -10.87
C GLY A 657 -17.91 28.26 -9.64
N GLU A 658 -17.87 29.57 -9.89
CA GLU A 658 -17.69 30.63 -8.89
C GLU A 658 -18.53 30.44 -7.63
#